data_AF-A0A1G3H2X5-F1
#
_entry.id   AF-A0A1G3H2X5-F1
#
_cell.length_a   1.000
_cell.length_b   1.000
_cell.length_c   1.000
_cell.angle_alpha   90.00
_cell.angle_beta   90.00
_cell.angle_gamma   90.00
#
_symmetry.space_group_name_H-M   'P 1'
#
loop_
_entity.id
_entity.type
_entity.pdbx_description
1 polymer ?
#
loop_
_entity_poly.entity_id
_entity_poly.type
_entity_poly.pdbx_seq_one_letter_code
_entity_poly.pdbx_strand_id
1 'polypeptide(L)'
;MGDVMVVGGGISGIQAALDLSTCGYKVYLVEKSPTVGGKMSQLDKTFPTNDCSMCIESPKFIETDRQPNIQLMTYTDVDSIDGEPGDFTVTLLKKPRYVIEDKCTGCTVCVEYCPVKIPDPFNQDLSLNKAVHIYFSQAVPLVTYIDESCLFLKDKTCSICQTVCENDAIDFGQKAEKVKIKVGAVILSPGYETFDPLPRNDYGYGQYANVVTSMDFERLLCSTGPHEGQILRPSDKKHPKKIAWIHCVGSRQVNPAGGNSYCSAVCCSYTQKQVILAKDHLPDMHAKIFHNDIRSYGKDFERFYQRAQKLPDVHFVRSYTSIGSEDPETGDVSIRYTTADGVVEEFFELVVLSVGLAPPKDAQRFSKVFGIELNQHGFCKVDSSSPLQTSRPGIFTSGAFQGPMDIPEAVMGASGAGALASNLLMSRRGQLNEERVYPAEKDVSEEEARVGVFVCRCGANIGRVVDVPGIAEYAKGLPNVVHVEESLFACATNTAKAISDTIRDKGLNRVVVAACTPRTHEPLFRDTLREAGVNQYFFDMANIREHCTWVHSKEQEAATEKAKDIVRMSVARAGKLEPLDEFSLPVDKTALVVGGGVAGMTSAFTLAEQGYETYLIEKASDLGGIANRMHYTLEGMDVQSFVKDLKKKVYRHPKIHAITDAAIVHVDGYVGNFSTTVKSKGRVRTIKHGAAIIATGAAEYKPTEYLYGENDKVMTLLEMEGKLAKNDEKLMAAESVVMIQCVGCRNEDRNYCARVCCSGAMKNALKMKELKPDVDIYVLFRDIRTYGFREDYYLEASRKDVKFIRYEPEDAPVVAAMDERGRSFIRVTAADPILGKKLELDVDAIILAAAVIPAPGAAELARMFKVPLGPDGFFQEAHAKLRPVDFAAEGVFLCGTAQYPKHMSETITQAYGAAGRALTLLSRDTVVASGAVCAVKGMDCVSCGACISVCTYGAIDFMDTPRGKKAVVNAVLCKGDGLCVSKCPTSAISLSHYTDDEVFNQIDAALELV
;
A
#
# COMPACT_ATOMS: atom_id res chain seq x y z
N MET A 1 -15.68 14.08 24.89
CA MET A 1 -15.40 12.63 24.80
C MET A 1 -14.96 12.36 23.37
N GLY A 2 -14.01 11.46 23.15
CA GLY A 2 -13.61 11.00 21.82
C GLY A 2 -14.18 9.63 21.50
N ASP A 3 -14.22 9.26 20.21
CA ASP A 3 -14.64 7.93 19.81
C ASP A 3 -13.47 6.96 19.81
N VAL A 4 -12.39 7.29 19.09
CA VAL A 4 -11.25 6.37 18.90
C VAL A 4 -9.92 7.10 19.07
N MET A 5 -8.94 6.43 19.70
CA MET A 5 -7.55 6.84 19.66
C MET A 5 -6.74 5.90 18.76
N VAL A 6 -5.96 6.47 17.86
CA VAL A 6 -4.97 5.75 17.06
C VAL A 6 -3.58 6.15 17.55
N VAL A 7 -2.74 5.18 17.91
CA VAL A 7 -1.41 5.41 18.48
C VAL A 7 -0.35 4.97 17.48
N GLY A 8 0.35 5.94 16.89
CA GLY A 8 1.34 5.78 15.84
C GLY A 8 0.85 6.36 14.52
N GLY A 9 1.49 7.43 14.07
CA GLY A 9 1.21 8.20 12.87
C GLY A 9 1.98 7.73 11.63
N GLY A 10 2.34 6.44 11.53
CA GLY A 10 2.80 5.87 10.25
C GLY A 10 1.62 5.62 9.29
N ILE A 11 1.90 5.21 8.05
CA ILE A 11 0.87 4.96 7.02
C ILE A 11 -0.33 4.12 7.50
N SER A 12 -0.10 3.13 8.37
CA SER A 12 -1.16 2.31 8.97
C SER A 12 -2.08 3.12 9.89
N GLY A 13 -1.53 3.90 10.81
CA GLY A 13 -2.35 4.69 11.73
C GLY A 13 -3.06 5.85 11.02
N ILE A 14 -2.40 6.45 10.03
CA ILE A 14 -3.00 7.46 9.15
C ILE A 14 -4.21 6.88 8.42
N GLN A 15 -4.08 5.71 7.80
CA GLN A 15 -5.19 5.06 7.11
C GLN A 15 -6.35 4.75 8.06
N ALA A 16 -6.07 4.23 9.25
CA ALA A 16 -7.10 3.94 10.25
C ALA A 16 -7.85 5.21 10.68
N ALA A 17 -7.14 6.31 10.91
CA ALA A 17 -7.73 7.59 11.30
C ALA A 17 -8.61 8.18 10.19
N LEU A 18 -8.14 8.14 8.93
CA LEU A 18 -8.91 8.61 7.77
C LEU A 18 -10.18 7.78 7.55
N ASP A 19 -10.11 6.46 7.66
CA ASP A 19 -11.28 5.59 7.49
C ASP A 19 -12.32 5.81 8.59
N LEU A 20 -11.88 5.86 9.85
CA LEU A 20 -12.76 6.09 11.00
C LEU A 20 -13.41 7.47 10.96
N SER A 21 -12.64 8.52 10.68
CA SER A 21 -13.17 9.87 10.56
C SER A 21 -14.17 9.99 9.41
N THR A 22 -13.87 9.37 8.26
CA THR A 22 -14.80 9.29 7.13
C THR A 22 -16.09 8.56 7.49
N CYS A 23 -16.01 7.55 8.36
CA CYS A 23 -17.20 6.84 8.86
C CYS A 23 -18.01 7.64 9.89
N GLY A 24 -17.58 8.85 10.28
CA GLY A 24 -18.29 9.72 11.20
C GLY A 24 -17.87 9.60 12.67
N TYR A 25 -16.63 9.20 12.95
CA TYR A 25 -16.08 9.16 14.31
C TYR A 25 -15.07 10.29 14.57
N LYS A 26 -15.04 10.82 15.79
CA LYS A 26 -13.96 11.72 16.22
C LYS A 26 -12.73 10.90 16.62
N VAL A 27 -11.60 11.14 15.93
CA VAL A 27 -10.36 10.37 16.10
C VAL A 27 -9.26 11.24 16.70
N TYR A 28 -8.55 10.70 17.69
CA TYR A 28 -7.30 11.25 18.19
C TYR A 28 -6.14 10.46 17.61
N LEU A 29 -5.34 11.07 16.73
CA LEU A 29 -4.15 10.44 16.15
C LEU A 29 -2.92 10.90 16.94
N VAL A 30 -2.38 10.03 17.78
CA VAL A 30 -1.25 10.31 18.67
C VAL A 30 0.03 9.81 18.02
N GLU A 31 1.02 10.69 17.85
CA GLU A 31 2.34 10.36 17.29
C GLU A 31 3.46 10.84 18.20
N LYS A 32 4.37 9.93 18.54
CA LYS A 32 5.49 10.18 19.44
C LYS A 32 6.53 11.14 18.82
N SER A 33 6.73 11.04 17.52
CA SER A 33 7.62 11.89 16.73
C SER A 33 7.00 13.28 16.52
N PRO A 34 7.81 14.30 16.16
CA PRO A 34 7.29 15.64 15.88
C PRO A 34 6.35 15.73 14.68
N THR A 35 6.19 14.66 13.89
CA THR A 35 5.41 14.61 12.66
C THR A 35 4.97 13.18 12.35
N VAL A 36 3.92 13.03 11.52
CA VAL A 36 3.48 11.76 10.95
C VAL A 36 4.35 11.29 9.78
N GLY A 37 4.17 10.03 9.35
CA GLY A 37 4.83 9.39 8.20
C GLY A 37 5.59 8.11 8.54
N GLY A 38 6.07 7.97 9.78
CA GLY A 38 6.79 6.78 10.23
C GLY A 38 7.99 6.44 9.34
N LYS A 39 8.25 5.14 9.09
CA LYS A 39 9.37 4.70 8.25
C LYS A 39 9.12 4.84 6.74
N MET A 40 7.86 4.93 6.31
CA MET A 40 7.53 5.02 4.88
C MET A 40 8.02 6.33 4.26
N SER A 41 7.97 7.43 5.02
CA SER A 41 8.46 8.74 4.59
C SER A 41 9.98 8.79 4.39
N GLN A 42 10.73 7.84 4.95
CA GLN A 42 12.18 7.74 4.76
C GLN A 42 12.56 7.00 3.47
N LEU A 43 11.65 6.22 2.88
CA LEU A 43 11.90 5.48 1.65
C LEU A 43 11.96 6.45 0.47
N ASP A 44 12.72 6.13 -0.59
CA ASP A 44 12.66 6.92 -1.84
C ASP A 44 11.43 6.55 -2.68
N LYS A 45 11.31 5.25 -2.95
CA LYS A 45 10.24 4.64 -3.76
C LYS A 45 9.71 3.38 -3.10
N THR A 46 8.58 2.87 -3.58
CA THR A 46 7.93 1.67 -3.04
C THR A 46 7.81 0.56 -4.10
N PHE A 47 8.21 -0.67 -3.74
CA PHE A 47 8.05 -1.84 -4.62
C PHE A 47 6.59 -2.32 -4.63
N PRO A 48 6.09 -3.00 -5.66
CA PRO A 48 6.77 -3.32 -6.93
C PRO A 48 6.56 -2.25 -8.01
N THR A 49 5.77 -1.21 -7.74
CA THR A 49 5.41 -0.17 -8.72
C THR A 49 6.54 0.84 -8.97
N ASN A 50 7.47 0.97 -8.02
CA ASN A 50 8.50 2.02 -7.97
C ASN A 50 7.92 3.43 -7.91
N ASP A 51 6.69 3.59 -7.40
CA ASP A 51 6.13 4.91 -7.10
C ASP A 51 6.96 5.59 -6.01
N CYS A 52 7.18 6.90 -6.16
CA CYS A 52 7.80 7.71 -5.11
C CYS A 52 6.95 7.61 -3.84
N SER A 53 7.58 7.25 -2.72
CA SER A 53 6.92 7.06 -1.42
C SER A 53 6.14 8.32 -1.02
N MET A 54 6.80 9.47 -1.09
CA MET A 54 6.24 10.75 -0.67
C MET A 54 5.07 11.17 -1.57
N CYS A 55 5.11 10.84 -2.87
CA CYS A 55 4.04 11.22 -3.79
C CYS A 55 2.72 10.52 -3.48
N ILE A 56 2.79 9.31 -2.94
CA ILE A 56 1.61 8.54 -2.55
C ILE A 56 1.26 8.80 -1.07
N GLU A 57 2.24 9.09 -0.21
CA GLU A 57 2.03 9.30 1.21
C GLU A 57 1.61 10.73 1.59
N SER A 58 2.20 11.76 0.97
CA SER A 58 1.92 13.17 1.31
C SER A 58 0.44 13.56 1.16
N PRO A 59 -0.32 13.09 0.14
CA PRO A 59 -1.75 13.36 0.09
C PRO A 59 -2.49 12.91 1.36
N LYS A 60 -2.09 11.78 1.94
CA LYS A 60 -2.71 11.26 3.18
C LYS A 60 -2.32 12.08 4.40
N PHE A 61 -1.10 12.64 4.44
CA PHE A 61 -0.70 13.55 5.52
C PHE A 61 -1.61 14.78 5.52
N ILE A 62 -1.78 15.39 4.35
CA ILE A 62 -2.57 16.61 4.16
C ILE A 62 -4.05 16.32 4.41
N GLU A 63 -4.58 15.20 3.91
CA GLU A 63 -5.95 14.75 4.18
C GLU A 63 -6.19 14.59 5.69
N THR A 64 -5.21 14.05 6.42
CA THR A 64 -5.29 13.87 7.88
C THR A 64 -5.31 15.20 8.61
N ASP A 65 -4.45 16.13 8.21
CA ASP A 65 -4.30 17.46 8.81
C ASP A 65 -5.53 18.36 8.57
N ARG A 66 -6.15 18.22 7.39
CA ARG A 66 -7.34 18.98 6.99
C ARG A 66 -8.67 18.35 7.43
N GLN A 67 -8.65 17.15 7.98
CA GLN A 67 -9.87 16.44 8.38
C GLN A 67 -10.35 16.96 9.75
N PRO A 68 -11.49 17.68 9.86
CA PRO A 68 -11.99 18.26 11.12
C PRO A 68 -12.27 17.21 12.21
N ASN A 69 -12.47 15.96 11.80
CA ASN A 69 -12.74 14.83 12.67
C ASN A 69 -11.50 14.11 13.18
N ILE A 70 -10.30 14.53 12.75
CA ILE A 70 -9.02 14.02 13.27
C ILE A 70 -8.35 15.12 14.07
N GLN A 71 -8.13 14.87 15.35
CA GLN A 71 -7.24 15.68 16.16
C GLN A 71 -5.84 15.06 16.13
N LEU A 72 -4.95 15.66 15.35
CA LEU A 72 -3.56 15.24 15.26
C LEU A 72 -2.76 15.73 16.48
N MET A 73 -2.19 14.79 17.24
CA MET A 73 -1.40 15.06 18.44
C MET A 73 0.02 14.51 18.26
N THR A 74 0.87 15.30 17.62
CA THR A 74 2.28 14.97 17.40
C THR A 74 3.14 15.37 18.59
N TYR A 75 4.37 14.84 18.64
CA TYR A 75 5.28 14.97 19.77
C TYR A 75 4.63 14.62 21.12
N THR A 76 3.73 13.65 21.09
CA THR A 76 2.86 13.25 22.19
C THR A 76 2.93 11.75 22.37
N ASP A 77 3.10 11.31 23.62
CA ASP A 77 3.24 9.89 23.95
C ASP A 77 2.15 9.43 24.93
N VAL A 78 1.84 8.14 24.97
CA VAL A 78 0.84 7.58 25.89
C VAL A 78 1.50 7.20 27.20
N ASP A 79 1.06 7.82 28.30
CA ASP A 79 1.57 7.63 29.66
C ASP A 79 0.85 6.46 30.36
N SER A 80 -0.49 6.46 30.35
CA SER A 80 -1.32 5.41 30.94
C SER A 80 -2.67 5.28 30.24
N ILE A 81 -3.31 4.11 30.40
CA ILE A 81 -4.70 3.88 29.97
C ILE A 81 -5.45 3.06 31.03
N ASP A 82 -6.57 3.60 31.47
CA ASP A 82 -7.47 2.99 32.45
C ASP A 82 -8.86 2.79 31.82
N GLY A 83 -9.63 1.85 32.35
CA GLY A 83 -11.01 1.58 31.90
C GLY A 83 -11.19 0.33 31.05
N GLU A 84 -12.37 0.24 30.45
CA GLU A 84 -12.93 -0.96 29.81
C GLU A 84 -13.35 -0.63 28.36
N PRO A 85 -13.58 -1.64 27.48
CA PRO A 85 -14.05 -1.41 26.12
C PRO A 85 -15.28 -0.48 26.08
N GLY A 86 -15.20 0.59 25.30
CA GLY A 86 -16.24 1.62 25.22
C GLY A 86 -16.06 2.81 26.16
N ASP A 87 -15.23 2.72 27.22
CA ASP A 87 -14.97 3.83 28.14
C ASP A 87 -13.54 3.78 28.71
N PHE A 88 -12.56 4.05 27.85
CA PHE A 88 -11.18 4.22 28.25
C PHE A 88 -10.89 5.67 28.59
N THR A 89 -10.05 5.89 29.61
CA THR A 89 -9.40 7.16 29.89
C THR A 89 -7.90 7.02 29.66
N VAL A 90 -7.39 7.73 28.66
CA VAL A 90 -5.98 7.72 28.28
C VAL A 90 -5.30 8.99 28.77
N THR A 91 -4.20 8.85 29.49
CA THR A 91 -3.33 9.96 29.87
C THR A 91 -2.21 10.07 28.83
N LEU A 92 -2.14 11.22 28.18
CA LEU A 92 -1.11 11.57 27.20
C LEU A 92 -0.07 12.50 27.83
N LEU A 93 1.17 12.38 27.39
CA LEU A 93 2.27 13.27 27.71
C LEU A 93 2.70 14.01 26.45
N LYS A 94 2.30 15.27 26.32
CA LYS A 94 2.74 16.17 25.24
C LYS A 94 4.10 16.75 25.61
N LYS A 95 5.11 16.49 24.79
CA LYS A 95 6.48 16.99 25.01
C LYS A 95 6.57 18.46 24.58
N PRO A 96 7.41 19.29 25.24
CA PRO A 96 7.60 20.68 24.83
C PRO A 96 8.38 20.73 23.52
N ARG A 97 7.78 21.29 22.46
CA ARG A 97 8.47 21.62 21.21
C ARG A 97 9.42 22.81 21.37
N TYR A 98 9.19 23.61 22.41
CA TYR A 98 9.73 24.95 22.62
C TYR A 98 9.36 25.93 21.51
N VAL A 99 8.26 25.62 20.81
CA VAL A 99 7.70 26.37 19.70
C VAL A 99 6.18 26.35 19.84
N ILE A 100 5.57 27.53 19.76
CA ILE A 100 4.12 27.73 19.75
C ILE A 100 3.63 27.34 18.36
N GLU A 101 2.96 26.20 18.26
CA GLU A 101 2.56 25.58 16.99
C GLU A 101 1.71 26.53 16.13
N ASP A 102 0.73 27.21 16.73
CA ASP A 102 -0.19 28.11 16.02
C ASP A 102 0.48 29.37 15.41
N LYS A 103 1.66 29.72 15.90
CA LYS A 103 2.45 30.86 15.40
C LYS A 103 3.55 30.45 14.42
N CYS A 104 3.95 29.18 14.43
CA CYS A 104 5.04 28.71 13.59
C CYS A 104 4.54 28.50 12.15
N THR A 105 5.21 29.15 11.19
CA THR A 105 4.89 28.99 9.76
C THR A 105 5.77 27.96 9.06
N GLY A 106 6.73 27.36 9.77
CA GLY A 106 7.70 26.44 9.19
C GLY A 106 8.68 27.10 8.22
N CYS A 107 8.89 28.43 8.29
CA CYS A 107 9.74 29.17 7.34
C CYS A 107 11.24 28.83 7.39
N THR A 108 11.68 28.05 8.37
CA THR A 108 13.08 27.61 8.59
C THR A 108 14.15 28.68 8.81
N VAL A 109 13.82 29.98 8.88
CA VAL A 109 14.81 31.04 9.20
C VAL A 109 15.58 30.74 10.50
N CYS A 110 14.88 30.29 11.55
CA CYS A 110 15.51 29.89 12.80
C CYS A 110 16.54 28.75 12.66
N VAL A 111 16.36 27.87 11.67
CA VAL A 111 17.25 26.75 11.36
C VAL A 111 18.56 27.27 10.77
N GLU A 112 18.48 28.21 9.81
CA GLU A 112 19.64 28.82 9.16
C GLU A 112 20.60 29.46 10.16
N TYR A 113 20.06 30.22 11.11
CA TYR A 113 20.83 30.94 12.12
C TYR A 113 21.27 30.09 13.32
N CYS A 114 20.78 28.85 13.46
CA CYS A 114 21.16 27.99 14.58
C CYS A 114 22.64 27.59 14.48
N PRO A 115 23.49 27.86 15.50
CA PRO A 115 24.90 27.48 15.44
C PRO A 115 25.15 26.00 15.75
N VAL A 116 24.22 25.34 16.44
CA VAL A 116 24.36 23.94 16.88
C VAL A 116 24.07 23.00 15.72
N LYS A 117 25.01 22.09 15.45
CA LYS A 117 24.82 20.98 14.52
C LYS A 117 24.61 19.69 15.30
N ILE A 118 23.64 18.88 14.90
CA ILE A 118 23.33 17.58 15.48
C ILE A 118 23.28 16.53 14.36
N PRO A 119 23.49 15.23 14.64
CA PRO A 119 23.18 14.17 13.69
C PRO A 119 21.71 14.27 13.23
N ASP A 120 21.44 13.92 11.98
CA ASP A 120 20.10 13.94 11.40
C ASP A 120 19.45 12.53 11.42
N PRO A 121 18.56 12.22 12.38
CA PRO A 121 18.03 10.87 12.54
C PRO A 121 17.15 10.45 11.34
N PHE A 122 16.50 11.42 10.69
CA PHE A 122 15.68 11.15 9.51
C PHE A 122 16.53 10.64 8.35
N ASN A 123 17.74 11.21 8.20
CA ASN A 123 18.74 10.80 7.22
C ASN A 123 19.73 9.74 7.76
N GLN A 124 19.33 8.96 8.77
CA GLN A 124 20.15 7.89 9.35
C GLN A 124 21.52 8.37 9.84
N ASP A 125 21.59 9.60 10.35
CA ASP A 125 22.81 10.25 10.84
C ASP A 125 23.92 10.39 9.78
N LEU A 126 23.61 10.19 8.49
CA LEU A 126 24.51 10.37 7.34
C LEU A 126 24.80 11.85 7.04
N SER A 127 24.00 12.75 7.61
CA SER A 127 24.13 14.20 7.53
C SER A 127 23.92 14.85 8.90
N LEU A 128 24.19 16.15 8.97
CA LEU A 128 23.93 16.95 10.15
C LEU A 128 22.68 17.81 9.94
N ASN A 129 21.87 17.95 10.99
CA ASN A 129 20.79 18.91 11.11
C ASN A 129 21.14 19.98 12.17
N LYS A 130 20.19 20.85 12.50
CA LYS A 130 20.34 21.92 13.50
C LYS A 130 19.53 21.61 14.75
N ALA A 131 19.89 22.20 15.89
CA ALA A 131 19.13 21.96 17.13
C ALA A 131 17.66 22.42 17.00
N VAL A 132 17.38 23.53 16.31
CA VAL A 132 16.01 23.88 15.88
C VAL A 132 15.86 23.50 14.41
N HIS A 133 14.90 22.63 14.08
CA HIS A 133 14.68 22.15 12.72
C HIS A 133 13.27 21.59 12.51
N ILE A 134 12.93 21.32 11.24
CA ILE A 134 11.79 20.51 10.83
C ILE A 134 12.30 19.08 10.59
N TYR A 135 11.55 18.07 11.05
CA TYR A 135 11.99 16.67 11.01
C TYR A 135 12.30 16.18 9.58
N PHE A 136 11.47 16.53 8.61
CA PHE A 136 11.75 16.41 7.16
C PHE A 136 10.92 17.44 6.39
N SER A 137 11.25 17.69 5.13
CA SER A 137 10.77 18.87 4.40
C SER A 137 9.27 18.87 4.05
N GLN A 138 8.59 17.73 4.08
CA GLN A 138 7.13 17.61 3.93
C GLN A 138 6.43 17.14 5.22
N ALA A 139 7.04 17.39 6.38
CA ALA A 139 6.48 17.03 7.68
C ALA A 139 5.09 17.66 7.90
N VAL A 140 4.18 16.86 8.46
CA VAL A 140 2.86 17.30 8.94
C VAL A 140 2.75 16.99 10.45
N PRO A 141 2.47 18.00 11.30
CA PRO A 141 2.38 19.42 10.97
C PRO A 141 3.76 19.99 10.57
N LEU A 142 3.78 21.01 9.70
CA LEU A 142 5.01 21.66 9.26
C LEU A 142 5.50 22.68 10.30
N VAL A 143 5.89 22.18 11.47
CA VAL A 143 6.29 22.99 12.63
C VAL A 143 7.71 22.61 13.05
N THR A 144 8.55 23.61 13.30
CA THR A 144 9.88 23.39 13.87
C THR A 144 9.79 22.91 15.31
N TYR A 145 10.81 22.19 15.77
CA TYR A 145 10.96 21.85 17.18
C TYR A 145 12.43 22.04 17.59
N ILE A 146 12.67 22.18 18.88
CA ILE A 146 14.01 22.36 19.45
C ILE A 146 14.44 21.07 20.15
N ASP A 147 15.54 20.49 19.67
CA ASP A 147 16.22 19.33 20.24
C ASP A 147 16.90 19.67 21.57
N GLU A 148 17.03 18.67 22.45
CA GLU A 148 17.67 18.78 23.76
C GLU A 148 19.14 19.22 23.67
N SER A 149 19.78 19.07 22.50
CA SER A 149 21.12 19.55 22.22
C SER A 149 21.26 21.08 22.19
N CYS A 150 20.14 21.82 22.18
CA CYS A 150 20.12 23.28 22.18
C CYS A 150 20.89 23.90 23.36
N LEU A 151 21.78 24.84 23.07
CA LEU A 151 22.56 25.56 24.08
C LEU A 151 21.67 26.34 25.06
N PHE A 152 20.55 26.93 24.60
CA PHE A 152 19.62 27.56 25.54
C PHE A 152 19.05 26.57 26.56
N LEU A 153 18.69 25.37 26.12
CA LEU A 153 18.09 24.36 27.00
C LEU A 153 19.12 23.81 27.99
N LYS A 154 20.38 23.65 27.55
CA LYS A 154 21.49 23.15 28.37
C LYS A 154 22.01 24.17 29.39
N ASP A 155 22.37 25.37 28.95
CA ASP A 155 23.11 26.33 29.77
C ASP A 155 22.70 27.80 29.59
N LYS A 156 21.63 28.06 28.83
CA LYS A 156 21.05 29.40 28.62
C LYS A 156 21.95 30.37 27.83
N THR A 157 22.93 29.88 27.05
CA THR A 157 23.93 30.73 26.38
C THR A 157 23.56 31.23 24.97
N CYS A 158 22.47 30.76 24.34
CA CYS A 158 22.10 31.14 22.97
C CYS A 158 20.60 31.37 22.81
N SER A 159 20.15 32.53 22.31
CA SER A 159 18.73 32.81 22.02
C SER A 159 18.46 33.27 20.58
N ILE A 160 19.41 33.05 19.66
CA ILE A 160 19.36 33.59 18.29
C ILE A 160 18.07 33.21 17.55
N CYS A 161 17.63 31.95 17.66
CA CYS A 161 16.41 31.49 16.98
C CYS A 161 15.15 32.23 17.44
N GLN A 162 15.11 32.70 18.69
CA GLN A 162 14.02 33.52 19.20
C GLN A 162 14.06 34.92 18.58
N THR A 163 15.24 35.53 18.50
CA THR A 163 15.42 36.88 17.93
C THR A 163 15.07 36.96 16.45
N VAL A 164 15.38 35.92 15.66
CA VAL A 164 15.13 35.91 14.20
C VAL A 164 13.71 35.42 13.84
N CYS A 165 12.90 35.01 14.82
CA CYS A 165 11.56 34.51 14.57
C CYS A 165 10.56 35.67 14.51
N GLU A 166 10.26 36.15 13.31
CA GLU A 166 9.32 37.27 13.10
C GLU A 166 7.89 37.00 13.60
N ASN A 167 7.51 35.73 13.75
CA ASN A 167 6.19 35.34 14.26
C ASN A 167 6.13 35.15 15.78
N ASP A 168 7.22 35.43 16.51
CA ASP A 168 7.31 35.23 17.97
C ASP A 168 6.85 33.83 18.42
N ALA A 169 7.27 32.80 17.67
CA ALA A 169 6.84 31.43 17.89
C ALA A 169 7.76 30.65 18.86
N ILE A 170 8.99 31.09 19.11
CA ILE A 170 9.93 30.36 19.99
C ILE A 170 9.61 30.64 21.47
N ASP A 171 9.33 29.58 22.23
CA ASP A 171 9.07 29.63 23.67
C ASP A 171 9.88 28.55 24.42
N PHE A 172 11.05 28.93 24.92
CA PHE A 172 11.89 28.04 25.73
C PHE A 172 11.31 27.71 27.12
N GLY A 173 10.26 28.41 27.56
CA GLY A 173 9.58 28.18 28.84
C GLY A 173 8.57 27.04 28.81
N GLN A 174 8.24 26.51 27.63
CA GLN A 174 7.27 25.43 27.46
C GLN A 174 7.66 24.20 28.30
N LYS A 175 6.68 23.61 28.99
CA LYS A 175 6.84 22.39 29.80
C LYS A 175 6.04 21.24 29.22
N ALA A 176 6.42 20.02 29.56
CA ALA A 176 5.63 18.85 29.23
C ALA A 176 4.24 18.93 29.90
N GLU A 177 3.21 18.59 29.15
CA GLU A 177 1.82 18.69 29.56
C GLU A 177 1.19 17.29 29.63
N LYS A 178 0.44 17.01 30.71
CA LYS A 178 -0.38 15.80 30.80
C LYS A 178 -1.82 16.11 30.42
N VAL A 179 -2.32 15.45 29.38
CA VAL A 179 -3.68 15.61 28.88
C VAL A 179 -4.45 14.31 29.07
N LYS A 180 -5.66 14.37 29.63
CA LYS A 180 -6.54 13.19 29.77
C LYS A 180 -7.61 13.21 28.69
N ILE A 181 -7.71 12.11 27.94
CA ILE A 181 -8.66 11.97 26.83
C ILE A 181 -9.49 10.71 27.07
N LYS A 182 -10.81 10.83 26.94
CA LYS A 182 -11.72 9.69 26.98
C LYS A 182 -11.96 9.16 25.57
N VAL A 183 -11.83 7.86 25.36
CA VAL A 183 -12.10 7.20 24.07
C VAL A 183 -12.83 5.87 24.27
N GLY A 184 -13.56 5.41 23.26
CA GLY A 184 -14.25 4.13 23.29
C GLY A 184 -13.40 2.95 22.84
N ALA A 185 -12.45 3.18 21.93
CA ALA A 185 -11.54 2.15 21.42
C ALA A 185 -10.14 2.72 21.17
N VAL A 186 -9.15 1.83 21.13
CA VAL A 186 -7.75 2.18 20.80
C VAL A 186 -7.23 1.28 19.68
N ILE A 187 -6.55 1.87 18.69
CA ILE A 187 -5.81 1.14 17.65
C ILE A 187 -4.33 1.42 17.83
N LEU A 188 -3.53 0.36 18.01
CA LEU A 188 -2.09 0.44 18.13
C LEU A 188 -1.43 0.22 16.76
N SER A 189 -0.69 1.23 16.31
CA SER A 189 0.05 1.24 15.04
C SER A 189 1.49 1.77 15.20
N PRO A 190 2.27 1.36 16.22
CA PRO A 190 3.60 1.91 16.48
C PRO A 190 4.66 1.53 15.43
N GLY A 191 4.31 0.72 14.43
CA GLY A 191 5.19 0.32 13.35
C GLY A 191 6.19 -0.76 13.75
N TYR A 192 7.44 -0.58 13.37
CA TYR A 192 8.56 -1.51 13.57
C TYR A 192 9.88 -0.75 13.67
N GLU A 193 10.95 -1.43 14.05
CA GLU A 193 12.31 -0.93 13.96
C GLU A 193 13.15 -1.75 13.00
N THR A 194 14.17 -1.15 12.41
CA THR A 194 15.13 -1.93 11.62
C THR A 194 16.09 -2.65 12.53
N PHE A 195 16.50 -3.85 12.13
CA PHE A 195 17.56 -4.56 12.80
C PHE A 195 18.84 -3.71 12.79
N ASP A 196 19.44 -3.54 13.97
CA ASP A 196 20.70 -2.84 14.14
C ASP A 196 21.85 -3.88 14.12
N PRO A 197 22.73 -3.87 13.09
CA PRO A 197 23.85 -4.80 13.02
C PRO A 197 25.04 -4.39 13.89
N LEU A 198 25.06 -3.15 14.44
CA LEU A 198 26.19 -2.61 15.19
C LEU A 198 26.54 -3.42 16.45
N PRO A 199 25.59 -3.90 17.29
CA PRO A 199 25.92 -4.68 18.48
C PRO A 199 26.62 -6.01 18.20
N ARG A 200 26.45 -6.59 17.00
CA ARG A 200 27.14 -7.81 16.58
C ARG A 200 28.46 -7.53 15.90
N ASN A 201 28.50 -6.46 15.09
CA ASN A 201 29.62 -6.03 14.27
C ASN A 201 30.28 -7.15 13.44
N ASP A 202 29.56 -8.22 13.11
CA ASP A 202 30.02 -9.33 12.26
C ASP A 202 29.91 -9.03 10.76
N TYR A 203 29.31 -7.87 10.42
CA TYR A 203 29.19 -7.35 9.06
C TYR A 203 30.02 -6.08 8.82
N GLY A 204 30.83 -5.63 9.79
CA GLY A 204 31.65 -4.41 9.64
C GLY A 204 30.88 -3.09 9.60
N TYR A 205 29.59 -3.09 9.95
CA TYR A 205 28.78 -1.86 10.01
C TYR A 205 29.22 -0.96 11.18
N GLY A 206 29.48 0.31 10.88
CA GLY A 206 30.06 1.26 11.83
C GLY A 206 31.58 1.14 12.00
N GLN A 207 32.19 0.08 11.45
CA GLN A 207 33.65 -0.08 11.39
C GLN A 207 34.19 0.35 10.02
N TYR A 208 33.59 -0.12 8.93
CA TYR A 208 33.96 0.23 7.56
C TYR A 208 32.99 1.28 7.04
N ALA A 209 33.52 2.40 6.54
CA ALA A 209 32.71 3.51 6.09
C ALA A 209 31.78 3.12 4.92
N ASN A 210 32.24 2.22 4.06
CA ASN A 210 31.51 1.78 2.87
C ASN A 210 30.56 0.59 3.11
N VAL A 211 30.33 0.21 4.37
CA VAL A 211 29.26 -0.71 4.75
C VAL A 211 28.08 0.10 5.28
N VAL A 212 26.94 0.02 4.57
CA VAL A 212 25.73 0.77 4.90
C VAL A 212 24.55 -0.19 5.07
N THR A 213 23.53 0.18 5.84
CA THR A 213 22.28 -0.58 5.87
C THR A 213 21.42 -0.28 4.65
N SER A 214 20.40 -1.10 4.41
CA SER A 214 19.41 -0.82 3.38
C SER A 214 18.63 0.48 3.64
N MET A 215 18.45 0.91 4.90
CA MET A 215 17.81 2.19 5.19
C MET A 215 18.75 3.37 4.93
N ASP A 216 20.04 3.24 5.25
CA ASP A 216 21.06 4.21 4.86
C ASP A 216 21.04 4.39 3.34
N PHE A 217 20.99 3.27 2.60
CA PHE A 217 20.92 3.28 1.15
C PHE A 217 19.61 3.90 0.61
N GLU A 218 18.46 3.73 1.27
CA GLU A 218 17.24 4.49 0.93
C GLU A 218 17.47 6.00 1.03
N ARG A 219 18.17 6.45 2.08
CA ARG A 219 18.47 7.87 2.25
C ARG A 219 19.47 8.35 1.21
N LEU A 220 20.50 7.58 0.89
CA LEU A 220 21.45 7.92 -0.19
C LEU A 220 20.77 8.01 -1.57
N LEU A 221 19.83 7.12 -1.86
CA LEU A 221 19.04 7.12 -3.10
C LEU A 221 18.07 8.29 -3.19
N CYS A 222 17.56 8.77 -2.05
CA CYS A 222 16.43 9.69 -2.04
C CYS A 222 16.83 11.11 -2.47
N SER A 223 15.96 11.75 -3.26
CA SER A 223 16.14 13.16 -3.67
C SER A 223 16.15 14.17 -2.52
N THR A 224 15.57 13.82 -1.37
CA THR A 224 15.61 14.62 -0.13
C THR A 224 16.62 14.07 0.88
N GLY A 225 17.46 13.14 0.45
CA GLY A 225 18.54 12.55 1.21
C GLY A 225 19.76 13.47 1.37
N PRO A 226 20.78 13.02 2.10
CA PRO A 226 21.97 13.80 2.41
C PRO A 226 22.79 14.23 1.17
N HIS A 227 22.58 13.57 0.03
CA HIS A 227 23.31 13.79 -1.22
C HIS A 227 22.37 14.05 -2.42
N GLU A 228 21.14 14.50 -2.16
CA GLU A 228 20.16 14.91 -3.21
C GLU A 228 19.92 13.85 -4.30
N GLY A 229 19.91 12.58 -3.90
CA GLY A 229 19.72 11.42 -4.78
C GLY A 229 20.97 10.97 -5.53
N GLN A 230 22.15 11.49 -5.20
CA GLN A 230 23.42 10.95 -5.69
C GLN A 230 23.89 9.79 -4.79
N ILE A 231 24.06 8.62 -5.40
CA ILE A 231 24.62 7.44 -4.72
C ILE A 231 26.12 7.62 -4.59
N LEU A 232 26.58 8.14 -3.44
CA LEU A 232 27.99 8.41 -3.16
C LEU A 232 28.50 7.52 -2.03
N ARG A 233 29.73 7.01 -2.18
CA ARG A 233 30.42 6.25 -1.14
C ARG A 233 30.60 7.09 0.12
N PRO A 234 30.29 6.59 1.32
CA PRO A 234 30.51 7.37 2.53
C PRO A 234 31.98 7.74 2.76
N SER A 235 32.95 6.91 2.35
CA SER A 235 34.38 7.15 2.59
C SER A 235 34.96 8.35 1.85
N ASP A 236 34.64 8.50 0.56
CA ASP A 236 35.30 9.49 -0.33
C ASP A 236 34.35 10.27 -1.25
N LYS A 237 33.04 10.05 -1.11
CA LYS A 237 31.99 10.73 -1.87
C LYS A 237 32.06 10.55 -3.39
N LYS A 238 32.68 9.45 -3.88
CA LYS A 238 32.62 9.08 -5.31
C LYS A 238 31.43 8.17 -5.61
N HIS A 239 31.04 8.06 -6.87
CA HIS A 239 30.05 7.08 -7.31
C HIS A 239 30.64 5.66 -7.29
N PRO A 240 30.00 4.68 -6.63
CA PRO A 240 30.47 3.30 -6.64
C PRO A 240 30.16 2.61 -7.98
N LYS A 241 31.14 1.89 -8.52
CA LYS A 241 30.97 1.06 -9.73
C LYS A 241 30.61 -0.39 -9.42
N LYS A 242 30.86 -0.85 -8.20
CA LYS A 242 30.66 -2.24 -7.81
C LYS A 242 30.04 -2.34 -6.42
N ILE A 243 28.78 -2.77 -6.36
CA ILE A 243 28.00 -2.80 -5.12
C ILE A 243 27.55 -4.23 -4.80
N ALA A 244 27.68 -4.61 -3.53
CA ALA A 244 27.12 -5.86 -3.01
C ALA A 244 25.90 -5.61 -2.14
N TRP A 245 24.89 -6.47 -2.22
CA TRP A 245 23.80 -6.54 -1.25
C TRP A 245 23.84 -7.88 -0.52
N ILE A 246 23.72 -7.87 0.80
CA ILE A 246 23.66 -9.07 1.62
C ILE A 246 22.26 -9.21 2.22
N HIS A 247 21.56 -10.28 1.88
CA HIS A 247 20.23 -10.56 2.43
C HIS A 247 20.27 -11.18 3.83
N CYS A 248 19.08 -11.17 4.47
CA CYS A 248 18.83 -11.85 5.75
C CYS A 248 19.71 -11.34 6.91
N VAL A 249 20.15 -10.07 6.85
CA VAL A 249 20.90 -9.47 7.97
C VAL A 249 19.94 -9.24 9.14
N GLY A 250 20.15 -9.98 10.23
CA GLY A 250 19.26 -9.95 11.41
C GLY A 250 17.94 -10.71 11.24
N SER A 251 17.83 -11.60 10.25
CA SER A 251 16.64 -12.42 10.01
C SER A 251 17.03 -13.82 9.56
N ARG A 252 16.22 -14.83 9.88
CA ARG A 252 16.51 -16.24 9.57
C ARG A 252 17.86 -16.70 10.15
N GLN A 253 18.16 -16.25 11.36
CA GLN A 253 19.41 -16.55 12.06
C GLN A 253 19.09 -17.16 13.42
N VAL A 254 19.77 -18.28 13.72
CA VAL A 254 19.62 -19.01 15.00
C VAL A 254 20.82 -18.77 15.95
N ASN A 255 21.68 -17.80 15.62
CA ASN A 255 22.84 -17.47 16.43
C ASN A 255 22.40 -16.84 17.77
N PRO A 256 22.86 -17.35 18.93
CA PRO A 256 22.57 -16.76 20.25
C PRO A 256 22.97 -15.28 20.39
N ALA A 257 23.89 -14.78 19.55
CA ALA A 257 24.40 -13.41 19.60
C ALA A 257 23.45 -12.33 19.03
N GLY A 258 22.13 -12.54 19.06
CA GLY A 258 21.14 -11.48 18.79
C GLY A 258 20.59 -11.40 17.36
N GLY A 259 20.49 -12.52 16.62
CA GLY A 259 19.71 -12.60 15.38
C GLY A 259 18.25 -13.02 15.62
N ASN A 260 17.37 -12.78 14.63
CA ASN A 260 15.98 -13.24 14.69
C ASN A 260 15.77 -14.52 13.87
N SER A 261 15.03 -15.49 14.40
CA SER A 261 14.73 -16.75 13.68
C SER A 261 13.75 -16.55 12.52
N TYR A 262 12.91 -15.52 12.59
CA TYR A 262 11.87 -15.28 11.60
C TYR A 262 12.39 -14.56 10.34
N CYS A 263 11.57 -14.59 9.28
CA CYS A 263 11.82 -13.84 8.05
C CYS A 263 11.17 -12.46 8.09
N SER A 264 11.90 -11.43 7.69
CA SER A 264 11.40 -10.05 7.68
C SER A 264 10.44 -9.71 6.54
N ALA A 265 10.11 -10.67 5.68
CA ALA A 265 9.12 -10.60 4.59
C ALA A 265 9.40 -9.58 3.46
N VAL A 266 9.98 -8.42 3.74
CA VAL A 266 10.14 -7.31 2.78
C VAL A 266 11.53 -7.19 2.16
N CYS A 267 12.55 -7.80 2.78
CA CYS A 267 13.96 -7.54 2.42
C CYS A 267 14.36 -8.00 1.03
N CYS A 268 13.83 -9.12 0.53
CA CYS A 268 14.07 -9.51 -0.87
C CYS A 268 13.55 -8.44 -1.85
N SER A 269 12.34 -7.93 -1.61
CA SER A 269 11.67 -7.02 -2.55
C SER A 269 12.19 -5.59 -2.49
N TYR A 270 12.52 -5.05 -1.31
CA TYR A 270 13.15 -3.73 -1.27
C TYR A 270 14.56 -3.75 -1.88
N THR A 271 15.33 -4.85 -1.77
CA THR A 271 16.65 -4.92 -2.42
C THR A 271 16.51 -4.97 -3.93
N GLN A 272 15.55 -5.73 -4.46
CA GLN A 272 15.22 -5.72 -5.89
C GLN A 272 14.91 -4.30 -6.37
N LYS A 273 14.14 -3.53 -5.59
CA LYS A 273 13.87 -2.12 -5.85
C LYS A 273 15.15 -1.28 -5.84
N GLN A 274 15.96 -1.39 -4.78
CA GLN A 274 17.21 -0.64 -4.63
C GLN A 274 18.18 -0.92 -5.78
N VAL A 275 18.29 -2.17 -6.23
CA VAL A 275 19.13 -2.55 -7.37
C VAL A 275 18.62 -1.95 -8.67
N ILE A 276 17.31 -2.02 -8.95
CA ILE A 276 16.72 -1.41 -10.14
C ILE A 276 16.98 0.11 -10.14
N LEU A 277 16.72 0.78 -9.02
CA LEU A 277 16.92 2.22 -8.92
C LEU A 277 18.40 2.60 -8.99
N ALA A 278 19.28 1.82 -8.36
CA ALA A 278 20.72 2.06 -8.46
C ALA A 278 21.21 1.94 -9.91
N LYS A 279 20.69 0.97 -10.69
CA LYS A 279 20.98 0.85 -12.12
C LYS A 279 20.42 2.00 -12.95
N ASP A 280 19.24 2.53 -12.61
CA ASP A 280 18.69 3.72 -13.26
C ASP A 280 19.60 4.95 -13.04
N HIS A 281 20.22 5.07 -11.87
CA HIS A 281 21.14 6.17 -11.53
C HIS A 281 22.57 5.95 -12.03
N LEU A 282 23.06 4.70 -11.99
CA LEU A 282 24.42 4.28 -12.33
C LEU A 282 24.36 3.13 -13.35
N PRO A 283 24.17 3.42 -14.66
CA PRO A 283 23.97 2.38 -15.68
C PRO A 283 25.10 1.35 -15.76
N ASP A 284 26.34 1.79 -15.55
CA ASP A 284 27.56 0.97 -15.65
C ASP A 284 27.92 0.24 -14.34
N MET A 285 27.09 0.34 -13.29
CA MET A 285 27.36 -0.27 -11.99
C MET A 285 27.19 -1.81 -12.02
N HIS A 286 28.16 -2.57 -11.54
CA HIS A 286 28.02 -4.01 -11.30
C HIS A 286 27.35 -4.28 -9.95
N ALA A 287 26.30 -5.12 -9.92
CA ALA A 287 25.60 -5.49 -8.71
C ALA A 287 25.70 -6.99 -8.41
N LYS A 288 26.05 -7.34 -7.18
CA LYS A 288 25.99 -8.73 -6.69
C LYS A 288 25.10 -8.83 -5.46
N ILE A 289 24.07 -9.67 -5.53
CA ILE A 289 23.07 -9.84 -4.48
C ILE A 289 23.23 -11.23 -3.88
N PHE A 290 23.67 -11.31 -2.63
CA PHE A 290 23.88 -12.56 -1.91
C PHE A 290 22.61 -12.96 -1.14
N HIS A 291 22.15 -14.19 -1.36
CA HIS A 291 20.87 -14.67 -0.82
C HIS A 291 20.88 -16.14 -0.40
N ASN A 292 19.91 -16.51 0.45
CA ASN A 292 19.61 -17.91 0.75
C ASN A 292 18.45 -18.42 -0.12
N ASP A 293 17.35 -17.66 -0.14
CA ASP A 293 16.15 -17.88 -0.93
C ASP A 293 15.61 -16.51 -1.37
N ILE A 294 15.03 -16.42 -2.56
CA ILE A 294 14.33 -15.21 -3.00
C ILE A 294 12.84 -15.33 -2.65
N ARG A 295 12.40 -14.52 -1.69
CA ARG A 295 11.03 -14.55 -1.14
C ARG A 295 10.10 -13.51 -1.75
N SER A 296 10.01 -13.51 -3.07
CA SER A 296 9.07 -12.67 -3.83
C SER A 296 7.65 -13.26 -3.86
N TYR A 297 6.95 -13.24 -2.72
CA TYR A 297 5.67 -13.97 -2.53
C TYR A 297 4.41 -13.18 -2.90
N GLY A 298 4.49 -11.84 -2.92
CA GLY A 298 3.35 -10.96 -3.20
C GLY A 298 2.93 -10.96 -4.67
N LYS A 299 1.78 -10.35 -4.95
CA LYS A 299 1.30 -10.12 -6.32
C LYS A 299 2.33 -9.29 -7.09
N ASP A 300 2.66 -9.73 -8.30
CA ASP A 300 3.69 -9.16 -9.18
C ASP A 300 5.14 -9.19 -8.66
N PHE A 301 5.41 -9.73 -7.47
CA PHE A 301 6.78 -9.74 -6.92
C PHE A 301 7.70 -10.69 -7.69
N GLU A 302 7.18 -11.78 -8.26
CA GLU A 302 7.98 -12.70 -9.08
C GLU A 302 8.49 -12.02 -10.35
N ARG A 303 7.60 -11.29 -11.06
CA ARG A 303 7.98 -10.49 -12.22
C ARG A 303 8.94 -9.36 -11.84
N PHE A 304 8.73 -8.74 -10.68
CA PHE A 304 9.62 -7.71 -10.16
C PHE A 304 11.04 -8.23 -9.89
N TYR A 305 11.15 -9.44 -9.31
CA TYR A 305 12.43 -10.14 -9.16
C TYR A 305 13.08 -10.42 -10.52
N GLN A 306 12.33 -10.98 -11.47
CA GLN A 306 12.85 -11.27 -12.81
C GLN A 306 13.30 -10.00 -13.54
N ARG A 307 12.60 -8.88 -13.35
CA ARG A 307 13.02 -7.58 -13.87
C ARG A 307 14.39 -7.20 -13.32
N ALA A 308 14.60 -7.27 -12.01
CA ALA A 308 15.89 -6.98 -11.39
C ALA A 308 17.00 -7.94 -11.87
N GLN A 309 16.69 -9.24 -11.96
CA GLN A 309 17.64 -10.28 -12.40
C GLN A 309 18.07 -10.12 -13.86
N LYS A 310 17.19 -9.63 -14.73
CA LYS A 310 17.47 -9.46 -16.17
C LYS A 310 18.22 -8.17 -16.51
N LEU A 311 18.50 -7.30 -15.53
CA LEU A 311 19.29 -6.10 -15.77
C LEU A 311 20.75 -6.47 -16.09
N PRO A 312 21.44 -5.72 -16.98
CA PRO A 312 22.84 -5.95 -17.29
C PRO A 312 23.73 -5.89 -16.04
N ASP A 313 24.71 -6.79 -15.92
CA ASP A 313 25.68 -6.82 -14.82
C ASP A 313 25.07 -6.95 -13.41
N VAL A 314 23.86 -7.51 -13.30
CA VAL A 314 23.20 -7.84 -12.03
C VAL A 314 23.21 -9.34 -11.81
N HIS A 315 23.83 -9.79 -10.71
CA HIS A 315 23.95 -11.21 -10.38
C HIS A 315 23.37 -11.54 -9.02
N PHE A 316 22.42 -12.47 -9.00
CA PHE A 316 21.90 -13.08 -7.76
C PHE A 316 22.70 -14.34 -7.46
N VAL A 317 23.41 -14.33 -6.33
CA VAL A 317 24.31 -15.41 -5.92
C VAL A 317 23.76 -16.06 -4.66
N ARG A 318 23.40 -17.33 -4.76
CA ARG A 318 22.93 -18.10 -3.61
C ARG A 318 24.12 -18.54 -2.76
N SER A 319 24.43 -17.81 -1.70
CA SER A 319 25.55 -18.13 -0.82
C SER A 319 25.43 -17.42 0.52
N TYR A 320 25.89 -18.07 1.58
CA TYR A 320 26.17 -17.38 2.84
C TYR A 320 27.48 -16.61 2.70
N THR A 321 27.50 -15.38 3.21
CA THR A 321 28.64 -14.48 3.10
C THR A 321 29.26 -14.21 4.44
N SER A 322 30.57 -13.95 4.43
CA SER A 322 31.27 -13.29 5.55
C SER A 322 32.00 -12.05 5.02
N ILE A 323 32.00 -10.98 5.81
CA ILE A 323 32.80 -9.79 5.52
C ILE A 323 34.26 -10.11 5.87
N GLY A 324 35.18 -9.74 4.97
CA GLY A 324 36.62 -9.92 5.14
C GLY A 324 37.27 -8.62 5.64
N SER A 325 38.18 -8.05 4.86
CA SER A 325 38.94 -6.85 5.20
C SER A 325 38.54 -5.64 4.36
N GLU A 326 38.87 -4.45 4.84
CA GLU A 326 38.84 -3.21 4.06
C GLU A 326 40.23 -2.95 3.44
N ASP A 327 40.26 -2.55 2.18
CA ASP A 327 41.47 -2.03 1.53
C ASP A 327 41.78 -0.63 2.10
N PRO A 328 42.96 -0.43 2.72
CA PRO A 328 43.27 0.83 3.40
C PRO A 328 43.49 2.02 2.44
N GLU A 329 43.74 1.78 1.14
CA GLU A 329 43.92 2.82 0.14
C GLU A 329 42.60 3.24 -0.50
N THR A 330 41.73 2.28 -0.83
CA THR A 330 40.49 2.55 -1.58
C THR A 330 39.24 2.64 -0.70
N GLY A 331 39.28 2.02 0.49
CA GLY A 331 38.12 1.79 1.36
C GLY A 331 37.17 0.70 0.85
N ASP A 332 37.60 -0.12 -0.12
CA ASP A 332 36.77 -1.20 -0.65
C ASP A 332 36.73 -2.38 0.33
N VAL A 333 35.60 -3.07 0.41
CA VAL A 333 35.36 -4.12 1.41
C VAL A 333 35.31 -5.49 0.74
N SER A 334 36.09 -6.45 1.24
CA SER A 334 36.06 -7.82 0.73
C SER A 334 34.90 -8.63 1.30
N ILE A 335 34.29 -9.45 0.44
CA ILE A 335 33.24 -10.41 0.81
C ILE A 335 33.71 -11.80 0.41
N ARG A 336 33.66 -12.74 1.36
CA ARG A 336 33.93 -14.16 1.14
C ARG A 336 32.64 -14.94 1.03
N TYR A 337 32.50 -15.74 -0.02
CA TYR A 337 31.32 -16.56 -0.30
C TYR A 337 31.68 -17.85 -1.04
N THR A 338 30.79 -18.83 -0.99
CA THR A 338 30.99 -20.14 -1.65
C THR A 338 30.33 -20.18 -3.03
N THR A 339 31.04 -20.76 -3.99
CA THR A 339 30.58 -21.14 -5.34
C THR A 339 30.69 -22.66 -5.53
N ALA A 340 30.29 -23.18 -6.69
CA ALA A 340 30.48 -24.59 -7.02
C ALA A 340 31.97 -25.01 -7.04
N ASP A 341 32.88 -24.07 -7.31
CA ASP A 341 34.32 -24.32 -7.47
C ASP A 341 35.13 -24.06 -6.18
N GLY A 342 34.49 -23.58 -5.11
CA GLY A 342 35.13 -23.33 -3.81
C GLY A 342 34.75 -22.00 -3.16
N VAL A 343 35.61 -21.51 -2.26
CA VAL A 343 35.42 -20.21 -1.60
C VAL A 343 36.10 -19.11 -2.42
N VAL A 344 35.36 -18.05 -2.73
CA VAL A 344 35.84 -16.87 -3.45
C VAL A 344 35.85 -15.67 -2.51
N GLU A 345 36.87 -14.84 -2.62
CA GLU A 345 36.95 -13.53 -1.98
C GLU A 345 36.98 -12.43 -3.03
N GLU A 346 36.16 -11.41 -2.85
CA GLU A 346 35.97 -10.35 -3.85
C GLU A 346 35.74 -9.00 -3.18
N PHE A 347 36.40 -7.95 -3.67
CA PHE A 347 36.25 -6.58 -3.18
C PHE A 347 35.08 -5.86 -3.86
N PHE A 348 34.39 -5.04 -3.06
CA PHE A 348 33.26 -4.19 -3.45
C PHE A 348 33.47 -2.77 -2.94
N GLU A 349 33.12 -1.79 -3.77
CA GLU A 349 33.27 -0.37 -3.44
C GLU A 349 32.17 0.12 -2.48
N LEU A 350 31.04 -0.58 -2.43
CA LEU A 350 29.97 -0.34 -1.46
C LEU A 350 29.29 -1.67 -1.10
N VAL A 351 28.99 -1.87 0.18
CA VAL A 351 28.26 -3.04 0.68
C VAL A 351 26.98 -2.59 1.39
N VAL A 352 25.84 -3.10 0.94
CA VAL A 352 24.53 -2.78 1.48
C VAL A 352 23.97 -3.97 2.26
N LEU A 353 23.83 -3.81 3.56
CA LEU A 353 23.25 -4.79 4.46
C LEU A 353 21.73 -4.71 4.40
N SER A 354 21.07 -5.72 3.81
CA SER A 354 19.61 -5.76 3.75
C SER A 354 19.06 -6.19 5.11
N VAL A 355 18.95 -5.22 6.02
CA VAL A 355 18.54 -5.37 7.42
C VAL A 355 17.07 -5.77 7.55
N GLY A 356 16.81 -6.68 8.48
CA GLY A 356 15.48 -7.15 8.83
C GLY A 356 14.62 -6.15 9.61
N LEU A 357 13.36 -6.51 9.84
CA LEU A 357 12.43 -5.83 10.71
C LEU A 357 12.46 -6.46 12.11
N ALA A 358 12.48 -5.61 13.12
CA ALA A 358 12.45 -5.90 14.54
C ALA A 358 11.18 -5.28 15.17
N PRO A 359 10.73 -5.80 16.32
CA PRO A 359 9.62 -5.16 17.05
C PRO A 359 9.98 -3.71 17.42
N PRO A 360 8.98 -2.83 17.60
CA PRO A 360 9.22 -1.47 18.09
C PRO A 360 10.08 -1.45 19.37
N LYS A 361 11.01 -0.51 19.49
CA LYS A 361 11.86 -0.33 20.69
C LYS A 361 11.04 -0.30 21.99
N ASP A 362 9.86 0.32 21.94
CA ASP A 362 8.97 0.49 23.09
C ASP A 362 7.96 -0.66 23.26
N ALA A 363 8.04 -1.77 22.51
CA ALA A 363 7.02 -2.84 22.52
C ALA A 363 6.70 -3.35 23.94
N GLN A 364 7.73 -3.56 24.77
CA GLN A 364 7.56 -3.98 26.18
C GLN A 364 6.85 -2.93 27.04
N ARG A 365 7.10 -1.64 26.77
CA ARG A 365 6.39 -0.54 27.42
C ARG A 365 4.93 -0.52 26.98
N PHE A 366 4.66 -0.67 25.67
CA PHE A 366 3.30 -0.76 25.13
C PHE A 366 2.52 -1.92 25.76
N SER A 367 3.15 -3.10 25.90
CA SER A 367 2.55 -4.25 26.58
C SER A 367 2.09 -3.90 28.00
N LYS A 368 2.94 -3.22 28.79
CA LYS A 368 2.62 -2.81 30.16
C LYS A 368 1.55 -1.72 30.21
N VAL A 369 1.68 -0.68 29.39
CA VAL A 369 0.76 0.49 29.38
C VAL A 369 -0.63 0.05 28.93
N PHE A 370 -0.73 -0.66 27.81
CA PHE A 370 -2.01 -1.07 27.23
C PHE A 370 -2.54 -2.38 27.80
N GLY A 371 -1.76 -3.13 28.58
CA GLY A 371 -2.17 -4.42 29.12
C GLY A 371 -2.38 -5.48 28.04
N ILE A 372 -1.49 -5.51 27.03
CA ILE A 372 -1.54 -6.46 25.91
C ILE A 372 -0.40 -7.46 25.97
N GLU A 373 -0.61 -8.67 25.43
CA GLU A 373 0.41 -9.70 25.30
C GLU A 373 1.27 -9.49 24.06
N LEU A 374 2.56 -9.81 24.19
CA LEU A 374 3.48 -9.94 23.05
C LEU A 374 3.71 -11.41 22.73
N ASN A 375 4.00 -11.72 21.47
CA ASN A 375 4.43 -13.04 21.06
C ASN A 375 5.90 -13.29 21.44
N GLN A 376 6.41 -14.50 21.16
CA GLN A 376 7.78 -14.90 21.50
C GLN A 376 8.88 -14.02 20.85
N HIS A 377 8.53 -13.25 19.83
CA HIS A 377 9.42 -12.34 19.08
C HIS A 377 9.26 -10.88 19.49
N GLY A 378 8.44 -10.57 20.50
CA GLY A 378 8.23 -9.21 21.00
C GLY A 378 7.25 -8.36 20.18
N PHE A 379 6.56 -8.94 19.19
CA PHE A 379 5.47 -8.29 18.45
C PHE A 379 4.14 -8.47 19.17
N CYS A 380 3.13 -7.67 18.82
CA CYS A 380 1.78 -7.82 19.38
C CYS A 380 1.23 -9.22 19.10
N LYS A 381 0.80 -9.92 20.15
CA LYS A 381 0.08 -11.18 19.99
C LYS A 381 -1.35 -10.88 19.53
N VAL A 382 -1.80 -11.57 18.48
CA VAL A 382 -3.14 -11.44 17.91
C VAL A 382 -3.86 -12.78 17.91
N ASP A 383 -5.19 -12.74 17.95
CA ASP A 383 -6.03 -13.92 17.76
C ASP A 383 -5.96 -14.38 16.29
N SER A 384 -5.66 -15.64 16.04
CA SER A 384 -5.57 -16.18 14.69
C SER A 384 -6.91 -16.13 13.94
N SER A 385 -8.04 -16.23 14.66
CA SER A 385 -9.41 -16.18 14.13
C SER A 385 -9.92 -14.76 13.89
N SER A 386 -9.28 -13.77 14.53
CA SER A 386 -9.55 -12.35 14.33
C SER A 386 -8.24 -11.54 14.38
N PRO A 387 -7.44 -11.60 13.29
CA PRO A 387 -6.02 -11.22 13.24
C PRO A 387 -5.75 -9.70 13.24
N LEU A 388 -6.48 -8.94 14.06
CA LEU A 388 -6.35 -7.51 14.33
C LEU A 388 -6.75 -7.16 15.78
N GLN A 389 -7.30 -8.13 16.53
CA GLN A 389 -7.63 -7.99 17.94
C GLN A 389 -6.41 -8.36 18.80
N THR A 390 -6.15 -7.53 19.82
CA THR A 390 -5.14 -7.83 20.83
C THR A 390 -5.71 -8.73 21.92
N SER A 391 -4.88 -9.12 22.90
CA SER A 391 -5.35 -9.86 24.08
C SER A 391 -6.25 -9.03 25.01
N ARG A 392 -6.32 -7.70 24.86
CA ARG A 392 -7.22 -6.83 25.62
C ARG A 392 -8.38 -6.37 24.74
N PRO A 393 -9.64 -6.73 25.06
CA PRO A 393 -10.81 -6.24 24.35
C PRO A 393 -10.84 -4.71 24.25
N GLY A 394 -11.40 -4.18 23.17
CA GLY A 394 -11.44 -2.73 22.90
C GLY A 394 -10.12 -2.12 22.44
N ILE A 395 -9.02 -2.88 22.47
CA ILE A 395 -7.72 -2.50 21.90
C ILE A 395 -7.42 -3.40 20.70
N PHE A 396 -7.19 -2.76 19.56
CA PHE A 396 -6.87 -3.37 18.28
C PHE A 396 -5.44 -3.02 17.87
N THR A 397 -4.90 -3.73 16.89
CA THR A 397 -3.57 -3.48 16.34
C THR A 397 -3.61 -3.47 14.82
N SER A 398 -2.73 -2.70 14.19
CA SER A 398 -2.57 -2.70 12.75
C SER A 398 -1.11 -2.43 12.35
N GLY A 399 -0.78 -2.74 11.10
CA GLY A 399 0.57 -2.57 10.57
C GLY A 399 1.60 -3.52 11.19
N ALA A 400 2.87 -3.17 11.04
CA ALA A 400 4.01 -4.05 11.33
C ALA A 400 4.21 -4.39 12.82
N PHE A 401 3.42 -3.83 13.74
CA PHE A 401 3.46 -4.24 15.14
C PHE A 401 2.93 -5.66 15.35
N GLN A 402 2.16 -6.19 14.39
CA GLN A 402 1.70 -7.59 14.38
C GLN A 402 2.78 -8.57 13.92
N GLY A 403 3.81 -8.07 13.24
CA GLY A 403 4.86 -8.86 12.63
C GLY A 403 5.34 -8.26 11.31
N PRO A 404 6.43 -8.80 10.74
CA PRO A 404 6.99 -8.29 9.49
C PRO A 404 6.01 -8.40 8.32
N MET A 405 5.71 -7.27 7.68
CA MET A 405 4.76 -7.17 6.56
C MET A 405 5.08 -5.95 5.69
N ASP A 406 4.46 -5.87 4.51
CA ASP A 406 4.64 -4.74 3.59
C ASP A 406 3.50 -3.69 3.71
N ILE A 407 3.64 -2.58 2.97
CA ILE A 407 2.71 -1.43 3.03
C ILE A 407 1.23 -1.80 2.71
N PRO A 408 0.91 -2.54 1.63
CA PRO A 408 -0.45 -3.01 1.33
C PRO A 408 -1.08 -3.76 2.50
N GLU A 409 -0.33 -4.67 3.13
CA GLU A 409 -0.79 -5.43 4.30
C GLU A 409 -1.09 -4.52 5.50
N ALA A 410 -0.23 -3.54 5.74
CA ALA A 410 -0.45 -2.54 6.78
C ALA A 410 -1.69 -1.67 6.51
N VAL A 411 -1.86 -1.18 5.27
CA VAL A 411 -2.99 -0.33 4.86
C VAL A 411 -4.32 -1.07 4.97
N MET A 412 -4.43 -2.31 4.45
CA MET A 412 -5.68 -3.06 4.57
C MET A 412 -5.97 -3.49 6.02
N GLY A 413 -4.92 -3.79 6.80
CA GLY A 413 -5.06 -4.10 8.23
C GLY A 413 -5.53 -2.90 9.04
N ALA A 414 -5.12 -1.69 8.67
CA ALA A 414 -5.60 -0.45 9.28
C ALA A 414 -7.10 -0.23 9.06
N SER A 415 -7.57 -0.35 7.81
CA SER A 415 -9.00 -0.29 7.48
C SER A 415 -9.78 -1.37 8.24
N GLY A 416 -9.21 -2.56 8.38
CA GLY A 416 -9.84 -3.65 9.14
C GLY A 416 -9.92 -3.38 10.64
N ALA A 417 -8.88 -2.80 11.24
CA ALA A 417 -8.87 -2.44 12.65
C ALA A 417 -9.88 -1.32 12.92
N GLY A 418 -9.99 -0.35 12.00
CA GLY A 418 -11.04 0.66 12.00
C GLY A 418 -12.44 0.06 11.95
N ALA A 419 -12.68 -0.94 11.09
CA ALA A 419 -13.97 -1.64 11.01
C ALA A 419 -14.33 -2.35 12.34
N LEU A 420 -13.37 -3.03 12.96
CA LEU A 420 -13.57 -3.71 14.24
C LEU A 420 -13.78 -2.74 15.41
N ALA A 421 -13.04 -1.63 15.44
CA ALA A 421 -13.28 -0.56 16.40
C ALA A 421 -14.68 0.06 16.21
N SER A 422 -15.11 0.22 14.97
CA SER A 422 -16.45 0.71 14.63
C SER A 422 -17.55 -0.27 15.08
N ASN A 423 -17.32 -1.59 15.06
CA ASN A 423 -18.23 -2.61 15.63
C ASN A 423 -18.52 -2.36 17.10
N LEU A 424 -17.50 -2.05 17.88
CA LEU A 424 -17.66 -1.72 19.29
C LEU A 424 -18.42 -0.40 19.50
N LEU A 425 -18.30 0.55 18.56
CA LEU A 425 -18.74 1.94 18.74
C LEU A 425 -19.90 2.35 17.82
N MET A 426 -20.60 1.40 17.21
CA MET A 426 -21.66 1.67 16.22
C MET A 426 -22.65 2.74 16.68
N SER A 427 -23.06 2.71 17.95
CA SER A 427 -24.04 3.65 18.51
C SER A 427 -23.53 5.09 18.63
N ARG A 428 -22.22 5.33 18.57
CA ARG A 428 -21.58 6.64 18.67
C ARG A 428 -21.34 7.33 17.34
N ARG A 429 -21.50 6.61 16.23
CA ARG A 429 -21.27 7.14 14.88
C ARG A 429 -22.09 8.42 14.66
N GLY A 430 -21.44 9.48 14.21
CA GLY A 430 -22.07 10.77 13.92
C GLY A 430 -22.45 11.59 15.15
N GLN A 431 -22.08 11.20 16.37
CA GLN A 431 -22.41 11.97 17.58
C GLN A 431 -21.43 13.11 17.86
N LEU A 432 -20.19 12.96 17.40
CA LEU A 432 -19.09 13.89 17.66
C LEU A 432 -18.43 14.40 16.37
N ASN A 433 -18.97 14.04 15.21
CA ASN A 433 -18.40 14.49 13.95
C ASN A 433 -18.77 15.96 13.69
N GLU A 434 -17.82 16.68 13.12
CA GLU A 434 -17.96 18.04 12.65
C GLU A 434 -17.93 18.00 11.11
N GLU A 435 -18.88 18.70 10.49
CA GLU A 435 -18.87 18.91 9.05
C GLU A 435 -17.87 20.01 8.70
N ARG A 436 -17.17 19.82 7.57
CA ARG A 436 -16.30 20.85 7.02
C ARG A 436 -17.15 21.92 6.34
N VAL A 437 -17.03 23.16 6.79
CA VAL A 437 -17.76 24.30 6.24
C VAL A 437 -16.84 25.11 5.33
N TYR A 438 -17.24 25.29 4.08
CA TYR A 438 -16.54 26.17 3.13
C TYR A 438 -17.15 27.58 3.15
N PRO A 439 -16.37 28.62 2.84
CA PRO A 439 -16.92 29.94 2.52
C PRO A 439 -17.94 29.86 1.37
N ALA A 440 -18.85 30.84 1.31
CA ALA A 440 -19.78 30.95 0.20
C ALA A 440 -19.01 31.11 -1.13
N GLU A 441 -19.38 30.30 -2.12
CA GLU A 441 -18.81 30.40 -3.47
C GLU A 441 -19.23 31.73 -4.11
N LYS A 442 -18.24 32.46 -4.64
CA LYS A 442 -18.45 33.68 -5.41
C LYS A 442 -18.64 33.30 -6.88
N ASP A 443 -19.71 33.81 -7.47
CA ASP A 443 -19.89 33.72 -8.91
C ASP A 443 -18.95 34.69 -9.63
N VAL A 444 -18.04 34.11 -10.41
CA VAL A 444 -17.00 34.80 -11.18
C VAL A 444 -17.03 34.37 -12.64
N SER A 445 -18.15 33.83 -13.12
CA SER A 445 -18.27 33.31 -14.49
C SER A 445 -18.18 34.41 -15.55
N GLU A 446 -18.74 35.59 -15.25
CA GLU A 446 -18.77 36.76 -16.15
C GLU A 446 -17.60 37.74 -15.93
N GLU A 447 -16.69 37.43 -15.00
CA GLU A 447 -15.51 38.26 -14.74
C GLU A 447 -14.38 37.98 -15.74
N GLU A 448 -13.55 38.99 -16.01
CA GLU A 448 -12.30 38.78 -16.76
C GLU A 448 -11.41 37.79 -16.01
N ALA A 449 -10.76 36.88 -16.75
CA ALA A 449 -9.89 35.88 -16.16
C ALA A 449 -8.70 36.54 -15.43
N ARG A 450 -8.49 36.15 -14.18
CA ARG A 450 -7.40 36.56 -13.31
C ARG A 450 -6.71 35.30 -12.81
N VAL A 451 -5.72 34.87 -13.57
CA VAL A 451 -5.02 33.60 -13.37
C VAL A 451 -3.88 33.79 -12.37
N GLY A 452 -3.85 32.95 -11.33
CA GLY A 452 -2.67 32.76 -10.48
C GLY A 452 -1.90 31.50 -10.88
N VAL A 453 -0.59 31.63 -11.14
CA VAL A 453 0.28 30.50 -11.49
C VAL A 453 1.20 30.18 -10.32
N PHE A 454 1.15 28.95 -9.81
CA PHE A 454 2.00 28.49 -8.71
C PHE A 454 2.97 27.41 -9.21
N VAL A 455 4.27 27.70 -9.22
CA VAL A 455 5.30 26.80 -9.77
C VAL A 455 5.99 26.05 -8.63
N CYS A 456 5.85 24.73 -8.62
CA CYS A 456 6.39 23.86 -7.58
C CYS A 456 7.81 23.40 -7.93
N ARG A 457 8.75 23.52 -6.98
CA ARG A 457 10.10 22.96 -7.11
C ARG A 457 10.13 21.45 -6.82
N CYS A 458 9.23 20.95 -5.99
CA CYS A 458 9.15 19.55 -5.57
C CYS A 458 10.52 18.97 -5.11
N GLY A 459 11.31 19.79 -4.41
CA GLY A 459 12.71 19.47 -4.09
C GLY A 459 13.56 19.28 -5.35
N ALA A 460 14.35 18.21 -5.40
CA ALA A 460 15.16 17.90 -6.58
C ALA A 460 14.37 17.20 -7.71
N ASN A 461 13.08 16.89 -7.52
CA ASN A 461 12.30 16.19 -8.56
C ASN A 461 11.95 17.09 -9.76
N ILE A 462 11.70 18.38 -9.52
CA ILE A 462 11.49 19.37 -10.59
C ILE A 462 12.69 20.32 -10.63
N GLY A 463 13.02 20.93 -9.49
CA GLY A 463 14.02 22.00 -9.41
C GLY A 463 15.46 21.61 -9.79
N ARG A 464 15.81 20.33 -9.89
CA ARG A 464 17.14 19.87 -10.37
C ARG A 464 17.21 19.78 -11.89
N VAL A 465 16.08 19.60 -12.57
CA VAL A 465 16.03 19.31 -14.01
C VAL A 465 15.64 20.53 -14.81
N VAL A 466 14.77 21.39 -14.27
CA VAL A 466 14.29 22.57 -14.98
C VAL A 466 14.55 23.86 -14.19
N ASP A 467 14.73 24.96 -14.90
CA ASP A 467 14.85 26.30 -14.33
C ASP A 467 13.48 26.81 -13.86
N VAL A 468 13.13 26.49 -12.61
CA VAL A 468 11.88 26.92 -11.98
C VAL A 468 11.73 28.45 -11.93
N PRO A 469 12.74 29.24 -11.52
CA PRO A 469 12.71 30.69 -11.66
C PRO A 469 12.42 31.18 -13.08
N GLY A 470 13.08 30.59 -14.09
CA GLY A 470 12.84 30.92 -15.49
C GLY A 470 11.42 30.60 -15.97
N ILE A 471 10.82 29.50 -15.49
CA ILE A 471 9.42 29.15 -15.75
C ILE A 471 8.48 30.15 -15.08
N ALA A 472 8.74 30.53 -13.82
CA ALA A 472 7.93 31.49 -13.10
C ALA A 472 7.99 32.89 -13.74
N GLU A 473 9.17 33.33 -14.17
CA GLU A 473 9.31 34.61 -14.87
C GLU A 473 8.59 34.60 -16.21
N TYR A 474 8.73 33.51 -16.98
CA TYR A 474 8.00 33.32 -18.23
C TYR A 474 6.47 33.40 -18.03
N ALA A 475 5.95 32.75 -16.99
CA ALA A 475 4.52 32.72 -16.70
C ALA A 475 3.91 34.11 -16.44
N LYS A 476 4.69 35.07 -15.94
CA LYS A 476 4.22 36.46 -15.71
C LYS A 476 3.85 37.18 -17.01
N GLY A 477 4.46 36.79 -18.13
CA GLY A 477 4.19 37.38 -19.45
C GLY A 477 2.97 36.79 -20.17
N LEU A 478 2.34 35.75 -19.61
CA LEU A 478 1.22 35.06 -20.26
C LEU A 478 -0.09 35.86 -20.10
N PRO A 479 -1.02 35.78 -21.07
CA PRO A 479 -2.32 36.44 -20.97
C PRO A 479 -3.08 36.08 -19.69
N ASN A 480 -3.74 37.08 -19.09
CA ASN A 480 -4.58 36.95 -17.90
C ASN A 480 -3.85 36.55 -16.60
N VAL A 481 -2.53 36.35 -16.63
CA VAL A 481 -1.75 36.03 -15.42
C VAL A 481 -1.50 37.30 -14.61
N VAL A 482 -2.01 37.32 -13.38
CA VAL A 482 -1.90 38.49 -12.48
C VAL A 482 -1.05 38.22 -11.24
N HIS A 483 -0.74 36.95 -10.96
CA HIS A 483 0.13 36.54 -9.86
C HIS A 483 0.92 35.30 -10.28
N VAL A 484 2.21 35.29 -9.95
CA VAL A 484 3.05 34.11 -10.08
C VAL A 484 3.84 33.93 -8.79
N GLU A 485 3.86 32.71 -8.27
CA GLU A 485 4.55 32.38 -7.04
C GLU A 485 5.26 31.04 -7.15
N GLU A 486 6.46 30.98 -6.60
CA GLU A 486 7.20 29.75 -6.47
C GLU A 486 6.96 29.13 -5.10
N SER A 487 6.95 27.81 -5.04
CA SER A 487 6.86 27.09 -3.78
C SER A 487 7.78 25.89 -3.79
N LEU A 488 8.42 25.61 -2.65
CA LEU A 488 9.24 24.40 -2.52
C LEU A 488 8.36 23.15 -2.69
N PHE A 489 7.23 23.10 -2.00
CA PHE A 489 6.20 22.07 -2.12
C PHE A 489 4.82 22.70 -2.12
N ALA A 490 4.24 22.92 -3.30
CA ALA A 490 2.90 23.51 -3.45
C ALA A 490 1.80 22.75 -2.68
N CYS A 491 1.98 21.44 -2.47
CA CYS A 491 1.02 20.60 -1.76
C CYS A 491 1.11 20.66 -0.23
N ALA A 492 2.14 21.28 0.36
CA ALA A 492 2.24 21.36 1.83
C ALA A 492 1.05 22.14 2.42
N THR A 493 0.53 21.75 3.59
CA THR A 493 -0.72 22.32 4.14
C THR A 493 -0.64 23.85 4.28
N ASN A 494 0.48 24.36 4.78
CA ASN A 494 0.72 25.80 4.94
C ASN A 494 0.77 26.53 3.58
N THR A 495 1.41 25.93 2.58
CA THR A 495 1.45 26.49 1.22
C THR A 495 0.08 26.46 0.56
N ALA A 496 -0.67 25.37 0.68
CA ALA A 496 -2.03 25.30 0.16
C ALA A 496 -2.95 26.32 0.86
N LYS A 497 -2.79 26.56 2.16
CA LYS A 497 -3.46 27.66 2.86
C LYS A 497 -3.03 29.03 2.32
N ALA A 498 -1.73 29.25 2.12
CA ALA A 498 -1.21 30.48 1.52
C ALA A 498 -1.75 30.72 0.11
N ILE A 499 -1.91 29.67 -0.70
CA ILE A 499 -2.57 29.74 -2.01
C ILE A 499 -4.03 30.22 -1.83
N SER A 500 -4.78 29.66 -0.88
CA SER A 500 -6.15 30.12 -0.58
C SER A 500 -6.20 31.59 -0.15
N ASP A 501 -5.28 32.02 0.72
CA ASP A 501 -5.16 33.41 1.16
C ASP A 501 -4.81 34.33 -0.03
N THR A 502 -3.84 33.96 -0.87
CA THR A 502 -3.45 34.70 -2.09
C THR A 502 -4.61 34.80 -3.08
N ILE A 503 -5.40 33.73 -3.28
CA ILE A 503 -6.60 33.77 -4.13
C ILE A 503 -7.56 34.86 -3.65
N ARG A 504 -7.78 34.96 -2.33
CA ARG A 504 -8.64 35.98 -1.73
C ARG A 504 -8.04 37.38 -1.85
N ASP A 505 -6.77 37.54 -1.48
CA ASP A 505 -6.10 38.84 -1.37
C ASP A 505 -5.84 39.49 -2.73
N LYS A 506 -5.54 38.69 -3.76
CA LYS A 506 -5.27 39.17 -5.13
C LYS A 506 -6.51 39.13 -6.02
N GLY A 507 -7.64 38.60 -5.53
CA GLY A 507 -8.86 38.41 -6.29
C GLY A 507 -8.61 37.53 -7.52
N LEU A 508 -7.96 36.38 -7.33
CA LEU A 508 -7.77 35.40 -8.38
C LEU A 508 -9.09 34.63 -8.60
N ASN A 509 -9.45 34.38 -9.85
CA ASN A 509 -10.64 33.61 -10.19
C ASN A 509 -10.34 32.38 -11.06
N ARG A 510 -9.06 32.16 -11.41
CA ARG A 510 -8.53 30.95 -12.06
C ARG A 510 -7.18 30.60 -11.44
N VAL A 511 -6.86 29.32 -11.31
CA VAL A 511 -5.61 28.86 -10.69
C VAL A 511 -4.96 27.77 -11.53
N VAL A 512 -3.67 27.93 -11.80
CA VAL A 512 -2.82 26.91 -12.41
C VAL A 512 -1.72 26.53 -11.44
N VAL A 513 -1.58 25.24 -11.14
CA VAL A 513 -0.43 24.73 -10.39
C VAL A 513 0.47 23.94 -11.34
N ALA A 514 1.71 24.41 -11.51
CA ALA A 514 2.72 23.75 -12.30
C ALA A 514 3.55 22.82 -11.41
N ALA A 515 3.19 21.54 -11.38
CA ALA A 515 3.75 20.57 -10.44
C ALA A 515 3.69 19.12 -10.97
N CYS A 516 2.96 18.27 -10.24
CA CYS A 516 2.87 16.83 -10.45
C CYS A 516 1.61 16.43 -11.22
N THR A 517 1.37 15.12 -11.31
CA THR A 517 0.18 14.59 -11.98
C THR A 517 -1.14 15.03 -11.31
N PRO A 518 -2.15 15.46 -12.09
CA PRO A 518 -3.49 15.75 -11.56
C PRO A 518 -4.13 14.54 -10.87
N ARG A 519 -3.76 13.31 -11.28
CA ARG A 519 -4.28 12.06 -10.69
C ARG A 519 -4.10 11.95 -9.17
N THR A 520 -3.14 12.68 -8.60
CA THR A 520 -2.81 12.59 -7.17
C THR A 520 -3.24 13.82 -6.38
N HIS A 521 -2.97 15.03 -6.89
CA HIS A 521 -3.11 16.27 -6.12
C HIS A 521 -4.14 17.25 -6.69
N GLU A 522 -4.81 16.95 -7.81
CA GLU A 522 -5.92 17.80 -8.27
C GLU A 522 -7.02 17.95 -7.21
N PRO A 523 -7.49 16.89 -6.52
CA PRO A 523 -8.50 17.05 -5.47
C PRO A 523 -8.07 17.99 -4.34
N LEU A 524 -6.79 18.01 -3.98
CA LEU A 524 -6.24 18.91 -2.95
C LEU A 524 -6.36 20.38 -3.37
N PHE A 525 -5.97 20.71 -4.61
CA PHE A 525 -6.00 22.08 -5.07
C PHE A 525 -7.42 22.54 -5.40
N ARG A 526 -8.27 21.66 -5.92
CA ARG A 526 -9.72 21.90 -6.03
C ARG A 526 -10.35 22.27 -4.69
N ASP A 527 -10.04 21.51 -3.65
CA ASP A 527 -10.44 21.81 -2.28
C ASP A 527 -9.89 23.15 -1.77
N THR A 528 -8.68 23.51 -2.17
CA THR A 528 -8.04 24.80 -1.83
C THR A 528 -8.76 26.00 -2.48
N LEU A 529 -9.27 25.86 -3.71
CA LEU A 529 -10.11 26.89 -4.34
C LEU A 529 -11.44 27.06 -3.57
N ARG A 530 -12.05 25.96 -3.12
CA ARG A 530 -13.27 26.01 -2.30
C ARG A 530 -13.04 26.73 -0.98
N GLU A 531 -11.89 26.52 -0.33
CA GLU A 531 -11.48 27.27 0.87
C GLU A 531 -11.31 28.78 0.60
N ALA A 532 -11.03 29.17 -0.63
CA ALA A 532 -10.96 30.57 -1.04
C ALA A 532 -12.33 31.15 -1.47
N GLY A 533 -13.38 30.32 -1.55
CA GLY A 533 -14.70 30.72 -2.05
C GLY A 533 -14.78 30.81 -3.58
N VAL A 534 -13.92 30.09 -4.31
CA VAL A 534 -13.91 30.02 -5.78
C VAL A 534 -14.32 28.61 -6.21
N ASN A 535 -15.11 28.49 -7.29
CA ASN A 535 -15.52 27.19 -7.81
C ASN A 535 -14.30 26.33 -8.14
N GLN A 536 -14.32 25.07 -7.67
CA GLN A 536 -13.19 24.16 -7.80
C GLN A 536 -12.82 23.80 -9.25
N TYR A 537 -13.74 23.97 -10.21
CA TYR A 537 -13.51 23.68 -11.62
C TYR A 537 -12.78 24.80 -12.38
N PHE A 538 -12.46 25.91 -11.70
CA PHE A 538 -11.56 26.95 -12.20
C PHE A 538 -10.07 26.65 -11.97
N PHE A 539 -9.75 25.37 -11.79
CA PHE A 539 -8.40 24.87 -11.55
C PHE A 539 -7.88 24.08 -12.75
N ASP A 540 -6.60 24.28 -13.09
CA ASP A 540 -5.86 23.39 -13.99
C ASP A 540 -4.50 22.99 -13.39
N MET A 541 -4.00 21.81 -13.76
CA MET A 541 -2.71 21.28 -13.31
C MET A 541 -1.74 21.12 -14.48
N ALA A 542 -0.68 21.91 -14.48
CA ALA A 542 0.41 21.80 -15.46
C ALA A 542 1.41 20.72 -14.98
N ASN A 543 1.31 19.50 -15.51
CA ASN A 543 2.17 18.38 -15.11
C ASN A 543 3.59 18.52 -15.68
N ILE A 544 4.45 19.23 -14.98
CA ILE A 544 5.86 19.45 -15.36
C ILE A 544 6.82 18.44 -14.69
N ARG A 545 6.31 17.45 -13.94
CA ARG A 545 7.15 16.43 -13.30
C ARG A 545 7.11 15.10 -14.05
N GLU A 546 6.02 14.35 -13.94
CA GLU A 546 5.87 13.04 -14.57
C GLU A 546 5.96 13.14 -16.10
N HIS A 547 5.44 14.22 -16.70
CA HIS A 547 5.43 14.41 -18.15
C HIS A 547 6.60 15.27 -18.66
N CYS A 548 7.48 15.77 -17.78
CA CYS A 548 8.65 16.54 -18.19
C CYS A 548 9.91 16.13 -17.42
N THR A 549 10.11 16.59 -16.18
CA THR A 549 11.42 16.44 -15.51
C THR A 549 11.86 14.99 -15.30
N TRP A 550 10.94 14.06 -15.00
CA TRP A 550 11.29 12.66 -14.77
C TRP A 550 11.70 11.90 -16.03
N VAL A 551 11.20 12.32 -17.19
CA VAL A 551 11.50 11.68 -18.49
C VAL A 551 12.63 12.37 -19.24
N HIS A 552 12.95 13.62 -18.87
CA HIS A 552 13.92 14.49 -19.56
C HIS A 552 15.07 14.95 -18.66
N SER A 553 15.42 14.16 -17.64
CA SER A 553 16.44 14.52 -16.63
C SER A 553 17.84 14.78 -17.20
N LYS A 554 18.12 14.32 -18.43
CA LYS A 554 19.39 14.50 -19.15
C LYS A 554 19.38 15.69 -20.13
N GLU A 555 18.22 16.31 -20.34
CA GLU A 555 18.00 17.36 -21.37
C GLU A 555 17.42 18.63 -20.72
N GLN A 556 18.13 19.18 -19.72
CA GLN A 556 17.60 20.21 -18.81
C GLN A 556 17.06 21.47 -19.52
N GLU A 557 17.77 21.95 -20.54
CA GLU A 557 17.34 23.12 -21.33
C GLU A 557 16.03 22.83 -22.09
N ALA A 558 15.97 21.72 -22.82
CA ALA A 558 14.76 21.31 -23.54
C ALA A 558 13.60 20.97 -22.59
N ALA A 559 13.89 20.40 -21.42
CA ALA A 559 12.90 20.14 -20.37
C ALA A 559 12.33 21.45 -19.80
N THR A 560 13.16 22.49 -19.67
CA THR A 560 12.72 23.82 -19.21
C THR A 560 11.78 24.46 -20.23
N GLU A 561 12.13 24.44 -21.51
CA GLU A 561 11.25 24.96 -22.58
C GLU A 561 9.94 24.18 -22.65
N LYS A 562 10.00 22.84 -22.62
CA LYS A 562 8.78 22.02 -22.55
C LYS A 562 7.93 22.34 -21.32
N ALA A 563 8.53 22.63 -20.17
CA ALA A 563 7.79 23.01 -18.97
C ALA A 563 7.10 24.38 -19.14
N LYS A 564 7.75 25.36 -19.78
CA LYS A 564 7.14 26.65 -20.14
C LYS A 564 5.93 26.45 -21.07
N ASP A 565 6.06 25.59 -22.09
CA ASP A 565 4.96 25.27 -23.00
C ASP A 565 3.78 24.63 -22.26
N ILE A 566 4.03 23.64 -21.38
CA ILE A 566 2.98 23.00 -20.57
C ILE A 566 2.26 24.02 -19.67
N VAL A 567 3.00 24.97 -19.09
CA VAL A 567 2.41 26.06 -18.29
C VAL A 567 1.57 26.98 -19.18
N ARG A 568 2.08 27.40 -20.35
CA ARG A 568 1.33 28.22 -21.33
C ARG A 568 0.02 27.55 -21.73
N MET A 569 0.07 26.27 -22.10
CA MET A 569 -1.09 25.45 -22.43
C MET A 569 -2.13 25.45 -21.30
N SER A 570 -1.69 25.26 -20.05
CA SER A 570 -2.59 25.19 -18.89
C SER A 570 -3.19 26.55 -18.54
N VAL A 571 -2.44 27.65 -18.68
CA VAL A 571 -2.94 29.02 -18.51
C VAL A 571 -3.98 29.36 -19.58
N ALA A 572 -3.73 29.00 -20.84
CA ALA A 572 -4.67 29.22 -21.93
C ALA A 572 -5.99 28.47 -21.70
N ARG A 573 -5.91 27.19 -21.29
CA ARG A 573 -7.08 26.39 -20.90
C ARG A 573 -7.81 27.00 -19.69
N ALA A 574 -7.07 27.37 -18.64
CA ALA A 574 -7.63 27.95 -17.42
C ALA A 574 -8.47 29.21 -17.69
N GLY A 575 -8.05 30.03 -18.67
CA GLY A 575 -8.81 31.20 -19.11
C GLY A 575 -10.19 30.90 -19.72
N LYS A 576 -10.46 29.65 -20.10
CA LYS A 576 -11.73 29.19 -20.69
C LYS A 576 -12.54 28.27 -19.76
N LEU A 577 -12.01 27.94 -18.59
CA LEU A 577 -12.75 27.12 -17.62
C LEU A 577 -14.02 27.83 -17.16
N GLU A 578 -15.07 27.03 -16.98
CA GLU A 578 -16.40 27.41 -16.50
C GLU A 578 -16.66 26.77 -15.11
N PRO A 579 -17.51 27.38 -14.27
CA PRO A 579 -17.88 26.80 -12.99
C PRO A 579 -18.80 25.60 -13.24
N LEU A 580 -18.60 24.51 -12.49
CA LEU A 580 -19.47 23.33 -12.56
C LEU A 580 -20.03 22.99 -11.18
N ASP A 581 -21.26 22.49 -11.18
CA ASP A 581 -21.93 21.96 -10.01
C ASP A 581 -21.64 20.47 -9.84
N GLU A 582 -21.34 20.05 -8.61
CA GLU A 582 -21.33 18.63 -8.28
C GLU A 582 -22.73 18.15 -7.89
N PHE A 583 -23.06 16.91 -8.24
CA PHE A 583 -24.37 16.33 -7.95
C PHE A 583 -24.29 15.43 -6.70
N SER A 584 -25.18 15.67 -5.74
CA SER A 584 -25.33 14.83 -4.56
C SER A 584 -26.29 13.68 -4.87
N LEU A 585 -25.81 12.44 -4.74
CA LEU A 585 -26.56 11.23 -5.08
C LEU A 585 -26.80 10.41 -3.81
N PRO A 586 -28.02 9.97 -3.51
CA PRO A 586 -28.29 9.17 -2.31
C PRO A 586 -27.51 7.86 -2.34
N VAL A 587 -27.09 7.36 -1.19
CA VAL A 587 -26.43 6.06 -1.07
C VAL A 587 -27.42 5.03 -0.53
N ASP A 588 -27.64 3.95 -1.29
CA ASP A 588 -28.35 2.79 -0.80
C ASP A 588 -27.55 2.12 0.32
N LYS A 589 -28.16 2.01 1.50
CA LYS A 589 -27.52 1.50 2.73
C LYS A 589 -27.43 -0.03 2.77
N THR A 590 -27.57 -0.68 1.63
CA THR A 590 -27.41 -2.12 1.45
C THR A 590 -26.06 -2.42 0.81
N ALA A 591 -25.41 -3.51 1.24
CA ALA A 591 -24.21 -4.04 0.64
C ALA A 591 -24.48 -5.36 -0.10
N LEU A 592 -23.72 -5.59 -1.18
CA LEU A 592 -23.64 -6.87 -1.86
C LEU A 592 -22.26 -7.50 -1.64
N VAL A 593 -22.21 -8.75 -1.23
CA VAL A 593 -20.96 -9.53 -1.13
C VAL A 593 -21.07 -10.73 -2.06
N VAL A 594 -20.09 -10.89 -2.96
CA VAL A 594 -20.09 -11.93 -3.99
C VAL A 594 -19.03 -12.99 -3.66
N GLY A 595 -19.48 -14.16 -3.21
CA GLY A 595 -18.64 -15.27 -2.78
C GLY A 595 -18.76 -15.54 -1.28
N GLY A 596 -19.32 -16.68 -0.92
CA GLY A 596 -19.57 -17.18 0.43
C GLY A 596 -18.39 -17.93 1.07
N GLY A 597 -17.16 -17.69 0.62
CA GLY A 597 -15.95 -18.17 1.31
C GLY A 597 -15.70 -17.45 2.63
N VAL A 598 -14.61 -17.78 3.33
CA VAL A 598 -14.21 -17.10 4.58
C VAL A 598 -14.15 -15.58 4.40
N ALA A 599 -13.56 -15.10 3.29
CA ALA A 599 -13.47 -13.67 3.01
C ALA A 599 -14.84 -12.99 2.96
N GLY A 600 -15.75 -13.49 2.11
CA GLY A 600 -17.06 -12.86 1.95
C GLY A 600 -17.98 -13.04 3.16
N MET A 601 -17.91 -14.18 3.85
CA MET A 601 -18.64 -14.34 5.12
C MET A 601 -18.15 -13.36 6.19
N THR A 602 -16.84 -13.16 6.33
CA THR A 602 -16.27 -12.18 7.26
C THR A 602 -16.66 -10.76 6.88
N SER A 603 -16.56 -10.38 5.61
CA SER A 603 -16.97 -9.04 5.15
C SER A 603 -18.46 -8.81 5.37
N ALA A 604 -19.32 -9.79 5.03
CA ALA A 604 -20.76 -9.68 5.23
C ALA A 604 -21.14 -9.55 6.70
N PHE A 605 -20.52 -10.36 7.56
CA PHE A 605 -20.73 -10.28 9.01
C PHE A 605 -20.29 -8.92 9.57
N THR A 606 -19.12 -8.43 9.15
CA THR A 606 -18.60 -7.13 9.60
C THR A 606 -19.51 -5.97 9.23
N LEU A 607 -20.03 -5.95 7.99
CA LEU A 607 -20.97 -4.91 7.54
C LEU A 607 -22.30 -4.98 8.29
N ALA A 608 -22.79 -6.19 8.55
CA ALA A 608 -24.07 -6.40 9.20
C ALA A 608 -24.04 -6.03 10.69
N GLU A 609 -22.93 -6.30 11.39
CA GLU A 609 -22.68 -5.85 12.78
C GLU A 609 -22.62 -4.32 12.88
N GLN A 610 -22.37 -3.62 11.77
CA GLN A 610 -22.43 -2.15 11.68
C GLN A 610 -23.83 -1.61 11.33
N GLY A 611 -24.83 -2.48 11.23
CA GLY A 611 -26.22 -2.11 10.98
C GLY A 611 -26.65 -2.11 9.51
N TYR A 612 -25.77 -2.44 8.57
CA TYR A 612 -26.08 -2.42 7.13
C TYR A 612 -26.70 -3.74 6.65
N GLU A 613 -27.77 -3.65 5.88
CA GLU A 613 -28.35 -4.82 5.21
C GLU A 613 -27.33 -5.37 4.22
N THR A 614 -27.08 -6.68 4.24
CA THR A 614 -26.04 -7.29 3.42
C THR A 614 -26.55 -8.54 2.72
N TYR A 615 -26.44 -8.56 1.39
CA TYR A 615 -26.74 -9.74 0.57
C TYR A 615 -25.46 -10.50 0.28
N LEU A 616 -25.37 -11.75 0.73
CA LEU A 616 -24.24 -12.63 0.46
C LEU A 616 -24.62 -13.64 -0.62
N ILE A 617 -24.02 -13.52 -1.80
CA ILE A 617 -24.31 -14.35 -2.97
C ILE A 617 -23.26 -15.46 -3.07
N GLU A 618 -23.70 -16.72 -3.03
CA GLU A 618 -22.84 -17.90 -3.16
C GLU A 618 -23.30 -18.78 -4.33
N LYS A 619 -22.34 -19.20 -5.16
CA LYS A 619 -22.57 -20.05 -6.32
C LYS A 619 -22.88 -21.49 -5.92
N ALA A 620 -22.16 -22.02 -4.94
CA ALA A 620 -22.36 -23.35 -4.40
C ALA A 620 -23.65 -23.43 -3.56
N SER A 621 -24.04 -24.65 -3.22
CA SER A 621 -25.20 -24.93 -2.37
C SER A 621 -24.96 -24.65 -0.89
N ASP A 622 -23.71 -24.43 -0.47
CA ASP A 622 -23.34 -24.09 0.90
C ASP A 622 -22.16 -23.09 0.91
N LEU A 623 -22.06 -22.35 2.01
CA LEU A 623 -20.99 -21.39 2.27
C LEU A 623 -19.68 -22.11 2.66
N GLY A 624 -18.60 -21.36 2.85
CA GLY A 624 -17.30 -21.83 3.35
C GLY A 624 -16.21 -21.91 2.29
N GLY A 625 -16.57 -22.07 1.01
CA GLY A 625 -15.62 -22.15 -0.09
C GLY A 625 -14.54 -23.21 0.12
N ILE A 626 -13.28 -22.90 -0.23
CA ILE A 626 -12.15 -23.84 -0.09
C ILE A 626 -11.86 -24.21 1.37
N ALA A 627 -12.23 -23.37 2.34
CA ALA A 627 -11.99 -23.62 3.76
C ALA A 627 -12.76 -24.85 4.27
N ASN A 628 -13.85 -25.26 3.61
CA ASN A 628 -14.54 -26.51 3.91
C ASN A 628 -13.64 -27.75 3.68
N ARG A 629 -12.58 -27.64 2.87
CA ARG A 629 -11.60 -28.71 2.62
C ARG A 629 -10.33 -28.61 3.48
N MET A 630 -10.21 -27.56 4.30
CA MET A 630 -9.04 -27.31 5.16
C MET A 630 -9.37 -27.67 6.60
N HIS A 631 -8.45 -28.30 7.32
CA HIS A 631 -8.68 -28.81 8.66
C HIS A 631 -7.93 -28.01 9.73
N TYR A 632 -6.70 -27.59 9.44
CA TYR A 632 -5.86 -26.86 10.38
C TYR A 632 -4.98 -25.82 9.69
N THR A 633 -4.53 -24.80 10.42
CA THR A 633 -3.49 -23.86 9.97
C THR A 633 -2.13 -24.17 10.62
N LEU A 634 -1.05 -23.54 10.13
CA LEU A 634 0.28 -23.67 10.77
C LEU A 634 0.27 -23.16 12.21
N GLU A 635 -0.49 -22.09 12.43
CA GLU A 635 -0.67 -21.42 13.71
C GLU A 635 -1.58 -22.19 14.68
N GLY A 636 -2.06 -23.38 14.29
CA GLY A 636 -2.83 -24.29 15.15
C GLY A 636 -4.34 -24.03 15.22
N MET A 637 -4.89 -23.19 14.35
CA MET A 637 -6.34 -22.96 14.29
C MET A 637 -7.07 -24.21 13.75
N ASP A 638 -8.15 -24.63 14.41
CA ASP A 638 -9.14 -25.55 13.85
C ASP A 638 -10.02 -24.81 12.83
N VAL A 639 -9.78 -25.09 11.56
CA VAL A 639 -10.46 -24.39 10.45
C VAL A 639 -11.91 -24.83 10.34
N GLN A 640 -12.24 -26.08 10.62
CA GLN A 640 -13.60 -26.61 10.47
C GLN A 640 -14.53 -26.02 11.54
N SER A 641 -14.05 -25.93 12.78
CA SER A 641 -14.77 -25.27 13.87
C SER A 641 -14.97 -23.78 13.57
N PHE A 642 -13.92 -23.07 13.13
CA PHE A 642 -14.00 -21.66 12.75
C PHE A 642 -15.02 -21.41 11.63
N VAL A 643 -14.98 -22.19 10.54
CA VAL A 643 -15.91 -22.05 9.41
C VAL A 643 -17.35 -22.35 9.85
N LYS A 644 -17.56 -23.38 10.67
CA LYS A 644 -18.88 -23.71 11.21
C LYS A 644 -19.47 -22.58 12.05
N ASP A 645 -18.66 -21.97 12.90
CA ASP A 645 -19.08 -20.84 13.72
C ASP A 645 -19.35 -19.59 12.89
N LEU A 646 -18.53 -19.32 11.88
CA LEU A 646 -18.74 -18.21 10.96
C LEU A 646 -20.03 -18.39 10.15
N LYS A 647 -20.29 -19.59 9.60
CA LYS A 647 -21.56 -19.93 8.95
C LYS A 647 -22.75 -19.69 9.88
N LYS A 648 -22.65 -20.14 11.13
CA LYS A 648 -23.69 -19.96 12.14
C LYS A 648 -23.97 -18.49 12.42
N LYS A 649 -22.93 -17.66 12.52
CA LYS A 649 -23.08 -16.19 12.66
C LYS A 649 -23.78 -15.60 11.44
N VAL A 650 -23.33 -15.94 10.23
CA VAL A 650 -23.90 -15.44 8.96
C VAL A 650 -25.39 -15.82 8.82
N TYR A 651 -25.74 -17.09 8.95
CA TYR A 651 -27.13 -17.55 8.78
C TYR A 651 -28.10 -17.07 9.86
N ARG A 652 -27.61 -16.71 11.06
CA ARG A 652 -28.45 -16.24 12.17
C ARG A 652 -28.57 -14.72 12.24
N HIS A 653 -27.70 -13.98 11.56
CA HIS A 653 -27.69 -12.53 11.65
C HIS A 653 -28.91 -11.95 10.90
N PRO A 654 -29.74 -11.10 11.53
CA PRO A 654 -31.02 -10.66 10.95
C PRO A 654 -30.87 -9.77 9.71
N LYS A 655 -29.70 -9.13 9.54
CA LYS A 655 -29.39 -8.24 8.42
C LYS A 655 -28.61 -8.92 7.28
N ILE A 656 -28.35 -10.23 7.36
CA ILE A 656 -27.62 -10.96 6.32
C ILE A 656 -28.58 -11.85 5.54
N HIS A 657 -28.63 -11.63 4.23
CA HIS A 657 -29.42 -12.41 3.28
C HIS A 657 -28.50 -13.31 2.47
N ALA A 658 -28.20 -14.49 2.99
CA ALA A 658 -27.38 -15.49 2.29
C ALA A 658 -28.22 -16.19 1.20
N ILE A 659 -27.78 -16.09 -0.05
CA ILE A 659 -28.43 -16.70 -1.22
C ILE A 659 -27.44 -17.65 -1.89
N THR A 660 -27.68 -18.96 -1.72
CA THR A 660 -26.88 -20.04 -2.32
C THR A 660 -27.43 -20.44 -3.69
N ASP A 661 -26.70 -21.29 -4.41
CA ASP A 661 -27.06 -21.77 -5.75
C ASP A 661 -27.36 -20.59 -6.69
N ALA A 662 -26.61 -19.51 -6.52
CA ALA A 662 -26.89 -18.20 -7.07
C ALA A 662 -25.87 -17.79 -8.14
N ALA A 663 -26.37 -17.27 -9.26
CA ALA A 663 -25.55 -16.69 -10.31
C ALA A 663 -25.98 -15.24 -10.55
N ILE A 664 -25.00 -14.35 -10.70
CA ILE A 664 -25.24 -12.98 -11.14
C ILE A 664 -25.43 -13.01 -12.65
N VAL A 665 -26.52 -12.40 -13.12
CA VAL A 665 -26.88 -12.35 -14.54
C VAL A 665 -26.53 -10.99 -15.13
N HIS A 666 -26.73 -9.91 -14.37
CA HIS A 666 -26.55 -8.55 -14.86
C HIS A 666 -26.28 -7.58 -13.71
N VAL A 667 -25.49 -6.55 -13.96
CA VAL A 667 -25.14 -5.49 -13.01
C VAL A 667 -25.25 -4.14 -13.71
N ASP A 668 -26.04 -3.23 -13.13
CA ASP A 668 -26.20 -1.84 -13.57
C ASP A 668 -25.92 -0.87 -12.42
N GLY A 669 -25.84 0.41 -12.76
CA GLY A 669 -25.76 1.50 -11.80
C GLY A 669 -24.35 2.03 -11.61
N TYR A 670 -24.16 2.77 -10.52
CA TYR A 670 -22.94 3.50 -10.20
C TYR A 670 -22.77 3.54 -8.67
N VAL A 671 -21.63 4.08 -8.21
CA VAL A 671 -21.31 4.22 -6.78
C VAL A 671 -22.52 4.72 -5.96
N GLY A 672 -22.86 3.99 -4.90
CA GLY A 672 -24.01 4.30 -4.04
C GLY A 672 -25.37 3.84 -4.57
N ASN A 673 -25.51 3.48 -5.86
CA ASN A 673 -26.79 3.11 -6.49
C ASN A 673 -26.62 2.00 -7.54
N PHE A 674 -26.12 0.85 -7.13
CA PHE A 674 -26.03 -0.33 -7.99
C PHE A 674 -27.32 -1.15 -7.95
N SER A 675 -27.55 -1.88 -9.04
CA SER A 675 -28.62 -2.86 -9.17
C SER A 675 -28.06 -4.15 -9.73
N THR A 676 -28.13 -5.24 -8.97
CA THR A 676 -27.60 -6.55 -9.37
C THR A 676 -28.73 -7.57 -9.48
N THR A 677 -28.86 -8.17 -10.66
CA THR A 677 -29.84 -9.22 -10.93
C THR A 677 -29.22 -10.58 -10.68
N VAL A 678 -29.82 -11.34 -9.75
CA VAL A 678 -29.36 -12.65 -9.29
C VAL A 678 -30.41 -13.70 -9.62
N LYS A 679 -29.98 -14.82 -10.19
CA LYS A 679 -30.79 -16.02 -10.41
C LYS A 679 -30.38 -17.09 -9.41
N SER A 680 -31.31 -17.57 -8.59
CA SER A 680 -31.10 -18.68 -7.65
C SER A 680 -32.29 -19.61 -7.65
N LYS A 681 -32.05 -20.93 -7.77
CA LYS A 681 -33.09 -21.98 -7.76
C LYS A 681 -34.29 -21.68 -8.68
N GLY A 682 -34.01 -21.14 -9.88
CA GLY A 682 -35.01 -20.76 -10.89
C GLY A 682 -35.71 -19.42 -10.67
N ARG A 683 -35.52 -18.76 -9.52
CA ARG A 683 -36.07 -17.42 -9.22
C ARG A 683 -35.07 -16.34 -9.62
N VAL A 684 -35.57 -15.25 -10.19
CA VAL A 684 -34.79 -14.06 -10.50
C VAL A 684 -35.16 -12.96 -9.52
N ARG A 685 -34.16 -12.31 -8.92
CA ARG A 685 -34.34 -11.18 -8.01
C ARG A 685 -33.35 -10.08 -8.37
N THR A 686 -33.81 -8.84 -8.34
CA THR A 686 -32.95 -7.66 -8.45
C THR A 686 -32.68 -7.11 -7.04
N ILE A 687 -31.42 -6.86 -6.74
CA ILE A 687 -30.93 -6.36 -5.45
C ILE A 687 -30.34 -4.98 -5.69
N LYS A 688 -30.89 -3.96 -5.04
CA LYS A 688 -30.28 -2.63 -4.98
C LYS A 688 -29.27 -2.57 -3.84
N HIS A 689 -28.13 -1.94 -4.08
CA HIS A 689 -27.06 -1.81 -3.08
C HIS A 689 -26.16 -0.61 -3.39
N GLY A 690 -25.55 -0.04 -2.35
CA GLY A 690 -24.63 1.09 -2.49
C GLY A 690 -23.18 0.67 -2.71
N ALA A 691 -22.81 -0.51 -2.22
CA ALA A 691 -21.47 -1.05 -2.30
C ALA A 691 -21.45 -2.55 -2.62
N ALA A 692 -20.47 -2.98 -3.40
CA ALA A 692 -20.20 -4.39 -3.69
C ALA A 692 -18.81 -4.83 -3.22
N ILE A 693 -18.70 -6.02 -2.64
CA ILE A 693 -17.42 -6.65 -2.29
C ILE A 693 -17.28 -7.96 -3.08
N ILE A 694 -16.24 -8.03 -3.92
CA ILE A 694 -15.91 -9.22 -4.70
C ILE A 694 -14.99 -10.12 -3.87
N ALA A 695 -15.50 -11.29 -3.50
CA ALA A 695 -14.88 -12.26 -2.60
C ALA A 695 -15.00 -13.70 -3.12
N THR A 696 -14.97 -13.87 -4.45
CA THR A 696 -15.21 -15.14 -5.16
C THR A 696 -14.15 -16.22 -4.89
N GLY A 697 -13.07 -15.86 -4.21
CA GLY A 697 -11.97 -16.75 -3.88
C GLY A 697 -11.16 -17.17 -5.10
N ALA A 698 -10.56 -18.35 -4.99
CA ALA A 698 -9.68 -18.95 -5.98
C ALA A 698 -9.92 -20.46 -6.02
N ALA A 699 -9.38 -21.12 -7.05
CA ALA A 699 -9.41 -22.57 -7.19
C ALA A 699 -8.02 -23.18 -7.04
N GLU A 700 -7.99 -24.45 -6.66
CA GLU A 700 -6.80 -25.29 -6.71
C GLU A 700 -6.55 -25.73 -8.15
N TYR A 701 -5.34 -25.52 -8.66
CA TYR A 701 -4.91 -26.11 -9.93
C TYR A 701 -4.95 -27.63 -9.84
N LYS A 702 -5.45 -28.29 -10.87
CA LYS A 702 -5.40 -29.75 -11.03
C LYS A 702 -4.22 -30.08 -11.93
N PRO A 703 -3.09 -30.60 -11.39
CA PRO A 703 -1.90 -30.87 -12.17
C PRO A 703 -2.16 -31.83 -13.33
N THR A 704 -1.44 -31.65 -14.43
CA THR A 704 -1.37 -32.63 -15.52
C THR A 704 0.00 -33.29 -15.58
N GLU A 705 0.94 -32.78 -14.78
CA GLU A 705 2.29 -33.29 -14.59
C GLU A 705 2.39 -34.29 -13.42
N TYR A 706 3.51 -35.01 -13.34
CA TYR A 706 3.87 -35.88 -12.22
C TYR A 706 2.89 -37.02 -11.88
N LEU A 707 2.23 -37.59 -12.91
CA LEU A 707 1.29 -38.72 -12.78
C LEU A 707 0.03 -38.42 -11.94
N TYR A 708 -0.30 -37.13 -11.74
CA TYR A 708 -1.55 -36.76 -11.04
C TYR A 708 -2.77 -37.24 -11.82
N GLY A 709 -3.68 -37.95 -11.14
CA GLY A 709 -4.86 -38.56 -11.76
C GLY A 709 -4.59 -39.88 -12.50
N GLU A 710 -3.32 -40.22 -12.74
CA GLU A 710 -2.89 -41.48 -13.38
C GLU A 710 -2.47 -42.54 -12.35
N ASN A 711 -1.95 -42.11 -11.19
CA ASN A 711 -1.48 -42.99 -10.12
C ASN A 711 -2.13 -42.61 -8.76
N ASP A 712 -2.65 -43.60 -8.03
CA ASP A 712 -3.40 -43.38 -6.78
C ASP A 712 -2.54 -42.95 -5.58
N LYS A 713 -1.22 -43.05 -5.71
CA LYS A 713 -0.21 -42.58 -4.74
C LYS A 713 0.19 -41.12 -4.92
N VAL A 714 -0.29 -40.47 -5.98
CA VAL A 714 -0.04 -39.04 -6.25
C VAL A 714 -1.27 -38.22 -5.85
N MET A 715 -1.07 -37.20 -5.03
CA MET A 715 -2.16 -36.33 -4.56
C MET A 715 -1.69 -34.89 -4.35
N THR A 716 -2.60 -33.93 -4.20
CA THR A 716 -2.25 -32.56 -3.86
C THR A 716 -2.05 -32.36 -2.35
N LEU A 717 -1.45 -31.23 -1.95
CA LEU A 717 -1.37 -30.85 -0.53
C LEU A 717 -2.74 -30.80 0.17
N LEU A 718 -3.79 -30.32 -0.51
CA LEU A 718 -5.12 -30.21 0.08
C LEU A 718 -5.80 -31.59 0.23
N GLU A 719 -5.53 -32.51 -0.70
CA GLU A 719 -5.97 -33.91 -0.59
C GLU A 719 -5.23 -34.65 0.53
N MET A 720 -3.92 -34.45 0.65
CA MET A 720 -3.12 -34.99 1.76
C MET A 720 -3.65 -34.51 3.11
N GLU A 721 -3.95 -33.21 3.25
CA GLU A 721 -4.51 -32.65 4.49
C GLU A 721 -5.83 -33.33 4.88
N GLY A 722 -6.74 -33.52 3.92
CA GLY A 722 -8.00 -34.22 4.16
C GLY A 722 -7.82 -35.70 4.54
N LYS A 723 -6.78 -36.36 4.01
CA LYS A 723 -6.42 -37.74 4.37
C LYS A 723 -5.80 -37.83 5.75
N LEU A 724 -4.88 -36.93 6.09
CA LEU A 724 -4.28 -36.84 7.44
C LEU A 724 -5.34 -36.59 8.50
N ALA A 725 -6.27 -35.67 8.25
CA ALA A 725 -7.36 -35.36 9.19
C ALA A 725 -8.30 -36.55 9.46
N LYS A 726 -8.37 -37.52 8.53
CA LYS A 726 -9.17 -38.74 8.65
C LYS A 726 -8.37 -39.96 9.09
N ASN A 727 -7.06 -39.81 9.34
CA ASN A 727 -6.14 -40.92 9.58
C ASN A 727 -6.23 -42.02 8.49
N ASP A 728 -6.23 -41.60 7.21
CA ASP A 728 -6.32 -42.51 6.06
C ASP A 728 -5.26 -43.63 6.11
N GLU A 729 -5.70 -44.89 6.12
CA GLU A 729 -4.83 -46.05 6.32
C GLU A 729 -3.71 -46.15 5.28
N LYS A 730 -4.01 -45.87 4.00
CA LYS A 730 -3.03 -45.93 2.91
C LYS A 730 -1.92 -44.89 3.10
N LEU A 731 -2.29 -43.64 3.43
CA LEU A 731 -1.30 -42.59 3.68
C LEU A 731 -0.48 -42.87 4.95
N MET A 732 -1.10 -43.40 6.00
CA MET A 732 -0.40 -43.74 7.25
C MET A 732 0.55 -44.95 7.09
N ALA A 733 0.27 -45.83 6.12
CA ALA A 733 1.17 -46.93 5.77
C ALA A 733 2.44 -46.47 5.03
N ALA A 734 2.43 -45.31 4.36
CA ALA A 734 3.59 -44.79 3.63
C ALA A 734 4.79 -44.57 4.56
N GLU A 735 5.94 -45.15 4.24
CA GLU A 735 7.20 -44.99 4.97
C GLU A 735 8.01 -43.81 4.44
N SER A 736 7.83 -43.48 3.16
CA SER A 736 8.50 -42.34 2.52
C SER A 736 7.57 -41.52 1.63
N VAL A 737 7.72 -40.20 1.70
CA VAL A 737 6.90 -39.22 0.97
C VAL A 737 7.78 -38.13 0.35
N VAL A 738 7.52 -37.81 -0.91
CA VAL A 738 8.11 -36.63 -1.58
C VAL A 738 7.04 -35.56 -1.79
N MET A 739 7.34 -34.33 -1.40
CA MET A 739 6.55 -33.14 -1.71
C MET A 739 7.24 -32.32 -2.79
N ILE A 740 6.58 -32.05 -3.90
CA ILE A 740 7.13 -31.26 -5.01
C ILE A 740 6.53 -29.85 -4.98
N GLN A 741 7.39 -28.84 -4.82
CA GLN A 741 6.97 -27.44 -4.77
C GLN A 741 6.75 -26.84 -6.17
N CYS A 742 6.06 -25.70 -6.21
CA CYS A 742 5.85 -24.88 -7.42
C CYS A 742 5.13 -25.60 -8.59
N VAL A 743 4.33 -26.64 -8.32
CA VAL A 743 3.60 -27.38 -9.36
C VAL A 743 2.53 -26.48 -9.99
N GLY A 744 2.65 -26.22 -11.30
CA GLY A 744 1.77 -25.32 -12.04
C GLY A 744 1.97 -23.81 -11.84
N CYS A 745 3.04 -23.33 -11.17
CA CYS A 745 3.32 -21.89 -11.01
C CYS A 745 4.82 -21.57 -11.08
N ARG A 746 5.17 -20.27 -11.22
CA ARG A 746 6.54 -19.80 -11.49
C ARG A 746 7.12 -20.43 -12.76
N ASN A 747 6.27 -20.56 -13.77
CA ASN A 747 6.58 -21.04 -15.12
C ASN A 747 6.01 -20.06 -16.16
N GLU A 748 6.17 -20.36 -17.45
CA GLU A 748 5.75 -19.48 -18.54
C GLU A 748 4.23 -19.24 -18.57
N ASP A 749 3.43 -20.26 -18.29
CA ASP A 749 1.96 -20.15 -18.26
C ASP A 749 1.45 -19.32 -17.07
N ARG A 750 2.12 -19.44 -15.92
CA ARG A 750 1.70 -18.84 -14.64
C ARG A 750 2.92 -18.26 -13.94
N ASN A 751 3.36 -17.11 -14.44
CA ASN A 751 4.54 -16.41 -13.97
C ASN A 751 4.28 -15.62 -12.66
N TYR A 752 3.83 -16.32 -11.64
CA TYR A 752 3.58 -15.80 -10.29
C TYR A 752 3.80 -16.89 -9.24
N CYS A 753 3.94 -16.46 -7.98
CA CYS A 753 4.05 -17.36 -6.84
C CYS A 753 2.66 -17.68 -6.27
N ALA A 754 2.31 -18.96 -6.13
CA ALA A 754 1.04 -19.34 -5.49
C ALA A 754 0.95 -19.02 -3.98
N ARG A 755 2.01 -18.44 -3.38
CA ARG A 755 2.14 -17.93 -2.00
C ARG A 755 1.96 -18.95 -0.86
N VAL A 756 0.97 -19.84 -0.95
CA VAL A 756 0.56 -20.74 0.14
C VAL A 756 1.26 -22.10 0.13
N CYS A 757 1.85 -22.50 -1.00
CA CYS A 757 2.37 -23.86 -1.23
C CYS A 757 3.52 -24.26 -0.30
N CYS A 758 4.49 -23.37 -0.03
CA CYS A 758 5.62 -23.67 0.86
C CYS A 758 5.15 -23.89 2.31
N SER A 759 4.33 -22.97 2.81
CA SER A 759 3.73 -23.09 4.14
C SER A 759 2.79 -24.31 4.26
N GLY A 760 2.03 -24.63 3.20
CA GLY A 760 1.17 -25.80 3.14
C GLY A 760 1.96 -27.12 3.24
N ALA A 761 3.11 -27.20 2.57
CA ALA A 761 4.02 -28.33 2.69
C ALA A 761 4.56 -28.48 4.12
N MET A 762 5.02 -27.39 4.74
CA MET A 762 5.50 -27.43 6.14
C MET A 762 4.39 -27.87 7.09
N LYS A 763 3.18 -27.37 6.88
CA LYS A 763 2.01 -27.70 7.69
C LYS A 763 1.71 -29.20 7.67
N ASN A 764 1.65 -29.78 6.48
CA ASN A 764 1.31 -31.19 6.35
C ASN A 764 2.47 -32.11 6.72
N ALA A 765 3.72 -31.71 6.45
CA ALA A 765 4.91 -32.46 6.88
C ALA A 765 5.00 -32.52 8.41
N LEU A 766 4.82 -31.39 9.10
CA LEU A 766 4.81 -31.34 10.56
C LEU A 766 3.67 -32.16 11.15
N LYS A 767 2.46 -32.09 10.57
CA LYS A 767 1.33 -32.90 11.03
C LYS A 767 1.58 -34.39 10.82
N MET A 768 2.17 -34.78 9.70
CA MET A 768 2.51 -36.17 9.45
C MET A 768 3.59 -36.67 10.43
N LYS A 769 4.62 -35.86 10.71
CA LYS A 769 5.64 -36.18 11.74
C LYS A 769 5.06 -36.25 13.15
N GLU A 770 4.01 -35.50 13.46
CA GLU A 770 3.29 -35.62 14.73
C GLU A 770 2.57 -36.98 14.85
N LEU A 771 1.93 -37.44 13.76
CA LEU A 771 1.18 -38.70 13.73
C LEU A 771 2.07 -39.94 13.54
N LYS A 772 3.18 -39.79 12.79
CA LYS A 772 4.15 -40.82 12.45
C LYS A 772 5.57 -40.21 12.44
N PRO A 773 6.28 -40.21 13.58
CA PRO A 773 7.59 -39.55 13.71
C PRO A 773 8.68 -40.07 12.75
N ASP A 774 8.65 -41.38 12.46
CA ASP A 774 9.70 -42.08 11.72
C ASP A 774 9.53 -42.04 10.19
N VAL A 775 8.49 -41.39 9.66
CA VAL A 775 8.29 -41.28 8.21
C VAL A 775 9.38 -40.43 7.55
N ASP A 776 9.93 -40.87 6.42
CA ASP A 776 10.86 -40.08 5.63
C ASP A 776 10.09 -39.07 4.75
N ILE A 777 10.39 -37.78 4.92
CA ILE A 777 9.76 -36.71 4.14
C ILE A 777 10.84 -35.92 3.41
N TYR A 778 10.69 -35.84 2.09
CA TYR A 778 11.54 -35.03 1.22
C TYR A 778 10.71 -33.89 0.61
N VAL A 779 11.25 -32.67 0.60
CA VAL A 779 10.62 -31.51 -0.02
C VAL A 779 11.53 -31.01 -1.13
N LEU A 780 11.09 -31.18 -2.39
CA LEU A 780 11.78 -30.70 -3.57
C LEU A 780 11.38 -29.26 -3.85
N PHE A 781 12.31 -28.32 -3.83
CA PHE A 781 12.01 -26.88 -3.89
C PHE A 781 12.98 -26.07 -4.75
N ARG A 782 12.58 -24.85 -5.13
CA ARG A 782 13.46 -23.84 -5.75
C ARG A 782 13.93 -22.80 -4.74
N ASP A 783 12.93 -22.20 -4.06
CA ASP A 783 13.06 -21.27 -2.94
C ASP A 783 12.03 -21.66 -1.87
N ILE A 784 12.43 -21.70 -0.60
CA ILE A 784 11.45 -21.82 0.50
C ILE A 784 10.93 -20.43 0.86
N ARG A 785 9.65 -20.19 0.60
CA ARG A 785 8.98 -18.89 0.80
C ARG A 785 8.10 -18.85 2.06
N THR A 786 8.57 -19.38 3.17
CA THR A 786 7.94 -19.29 4.50
C THR A 786 8.23 -17.95 5.18
N TYR A 787 7.62 -16.87 4.69
CA TYR A 787 7.86 -15.50 5.17
C TYR A 787 7.23 -15.19 6.55
N GLY A 788 7.69 -14.13 7.20
CA GLY A 788 7.24 -13.77 8.55
C GLY A 788 7.66 -14.83 9.58
N PHE A 789 6.79 -15.04 10.57
CA PHE A 789 6.94 -16.09 11.59
C PHE A 789 6.79 -17.51 11.03
N ARG A 790 6.37 -17.67 9.76
CA ARG A 790 6.27 -19.00 9.14
C ARG A 790 7.63 -19.67 8.96
N GLU A 791 8.70 -18.89 9.02
CA GLU A 791 10.07 -19.41 9.00
C GLU A 791 10.36 -20.35 10.17
N ASP A 792 9.77 -20.11 11.34
CA ASP A 792 10.00 -20.96 12.51
C ASP A 792 9.49 -22.39 12.27
N TYR A 793 8.41 -22.55 11.48
CA TYR A 793 7.89 -23.86 11.10
C TYR A 793 8.76 -24.56 10.06
N TYR A 794 9.42 -23.81 9.18
CA TYR A 794 10.43 -24.38 8.28
C TYR A 794 11.62 -24.90 9.09
N LEU A 795 12.09 -24.12 10.07
CA LEU A 795 13.14 -24.55 11.00
C LEU A 795 12.71 -25.76 11.83
N GLU A 796 11.48 -25.79 12.33
CA GLU A 796 10.91 -26.92 13.06
C GLU A 796 10.86 -28.19 12.19
N ALA A 797 10.38 -28.07 10.94
CA ALA A 797 10.32 -29.19 10.01
C ALA A 797 11.72 -29.78 9.76
N SER A 798 12.72 -28.91 9.54
CA SER A 798 14.11 -29.34 9.40
C SER A 798 14.64 -30.06 10.66
N ARG A 799 14.32 -29.57 11.87
CA ARG A 799 14.69 -30.23 13.14
C ARG A 799 14.01 -31.58 13.35
N LYS A 800 12.86 -31.81 12.70
CA LYS A 800 12.13 -33.09 12.71
C LYS A 800 12.52 -34.01 11.54
N ASP A 801 13.71 -33.82 10.97
CA ASP A 801 14.29 -34.63 9.88
C ASP A 801 13.43 -34.64 8.60
N VAL A 802 12.77 -33.51 8.30
CA VAL A 802 12.26 -33.25 6.94
C VAL A 802 13.44 -32.78 6.08
N LYS A 803 13.66 -33.47 4.97
CA LYS A 803 14.83 -33.30 4.09
C LYS A 803 14.46 -32.35 2.94
N PHE A 804 15.25 -31.31 2.73
CA PHE A 804 14.99 -30.27 1.72
C PHE A 804 16.00 -30.37 0.58
N ILE A 805 15.52 -30.68 -0.62
CA ILE A 805 16.38 -30.88 -1.80
C ILE A 805 16.03 -29.79 -2.82
N ARG A 806 17.03 -29.01 -3.20
CA ARG A 806 16.84 -27.90 -4.14
C ARG A 806 16.97 -28.39 -5.58
N TYR A 807 16.10 -27.93 -6.47
CA TYR A 807 16.20 -28.13 -7.91
C TYR A 807 16.15 -26.78 -8.64
N GLU A 808 16.72 -26.74 -9.86
CA GLU A 808 16.62 -25.60 -10.77
C GLU A 808 15.54 -25.86 -11.84
N PRO A 809 14.86 -24.83 -12.36
CA PRO A 809 13.78 -24.99 -13.35
C PRO A 809 14.16 -25.82 -14.57
N GLU A 810 15.40 -25.65 -15.03
CA GLU A 810 15.94 -26.28 -16.23
C GLU A 810 16.24 -27.77 -16.02
N ASP A 811 16.33 -28.23 -14.76
CA ASP A 811 16.49 -29.64 -14.37
C ASP A 811 15.45 -30.01 -13.30
N ALA A 812 14.18 -29.85 -13.67
CA ALA A 812 13.04 -30.18 -12.82
C ALA A 812 12.99 -31.69 -12.47
N PRO A 813 12.38 -32.06 -11.32
CA PRO A 813 12.25 -33.46 -10.94
C PRO A 813 11.52 -34.29 -12.01
N VAL A 814 11.90 -35.55 -12.18
CA VAL A 814 11.23 -36.51 -13.07
C VAL A 814 10.58 -37.59 -12.22
N VAL A 815 9.36 -37.99 -12.57
CA VAL A 815 8.56 -38.95 -11.82
C VAL A 815 8.20 -40.13 -12.71
N ALA A 816 8.47 -41.35 -12.24
CA ALA A 816 8.13 -42.59 -12.94
C ALA A 816 7.51 -43.62 -11.98
N ALA A 817 6.43 -44.27 -12.41
CA ALA A 817 5.86 -45.41 -11.70
C ALA A 817 6.71 -46.66 -11.98
N MET A 818 7.11 -47.36 -10.93
CA MET A 818 7.96 -48.55 -11.01
C MET A 818 7.25 -49.76 -10.39
N ASP A 819 7.53 -50.94 -10.94
CA ASP A 819 7.14 -52.22 -10.38
C ASP A 819 8.38 -53.14 -10.40
N GLU A 820 8.96 -53.39 -9.23
CA GLU A 820 10.08 -54.29 -9.08
C GLU A 820 9.79 -55.33 -7.99
N ARG A 821 9.98 -56.61 -8.32
CA ARG A 821 9.83 -57.74 -7.39
C ARG A 821 8.47 -57.79 -6.67
N GLY A 822 7.40 -57.29 -7.30
CA GLY A 822 6.05 -57.27 -6.74
C GLY A 822 5.77 -56.12 -5.77
N ARG A 823 6.70 -55.17 -5.60
CA ARG A 823 6.47 -53.90 -4.89
C ARG A 823 6.34 -52.78 -5.91
N SER A 824 5.13 -52.21 -6.00
CA SER A 824 4.92 -50.96 -6.72
C SER A 824 5.38 -49.78 -5.87
N PHE A 825 6.18 -48.88 -6.44
CA PHE A 825 6.60 -47.60 -5.83
C PHE A 825 6.72 -46.52 -6.91
N ILE A 826 6.95 -45.27 -6.49
CA ILE A 826 7.21 -44.17 -7.42
C ILE A 826 8.65 -43.74 -7.26
N ARG A 827 9.40 -43.69 -8.36
CA ARG A 827 10.76 -43.15 -8.38
C ARG A 827 10.71 -41.67 -8.74
N VAL A 828 11.32 -40.84 -7.91
CA VAL A 828 11.54 -39.42 -8.18
C VAL A 828 13.02 -39.18 -8.41
N THR A 829 13.38 -38.69 -9.59
CA THR A 829 14.75 -38.34 -9.94
C THR A 829 14.91 -36.83 -9.90
N ALA A 830 15.87 -36.33 -9.10
CA ALA A 830 16.16 -34.90 -9.00
C ALA A 830 17.67 -34.66 -8.89
N ALA A 831 18.16 -33.54 -9.42
CA ALA A 831 19.55 -33.15 -9.20
C ALA A 831 19.79 -32.72 -7.75
N ASP A 832 20.95 -33.11 -7.21
CA ASP A 832 21.48 -32.58 -5.97
C ASP A 832 22.64 -31.63 -6.30
N PRO A 833 22.47 -30.31 -6.04
CA PRO A 833 23.48 -29.32 -6.37
C PRO A 833 24.72 -29.39 -5.46
N ILE A 834 24.64 -30.07 -4.32
CA ILE A 834 25.77 -30.24 -3.38
C ILE A 834 26.64 -31.41 -3.84
N LEU A 835 26.04 -32.52 -4.25
CA LEU A 835 26.74 -33.71 -4.72
C LEU A 835 27.15 -33.65 -6.19
N GLY A 836 26.54 -32.75 -6.98
CA GLY A 836 26.73 -32.69 -8.43
C GLY A 836 26.23 -33.95 -9.16
N LYS A 837 25.24 -34.64 -8.60
CA LYS A 837 24.70 -35.93 -9.09
C LYS A 837 23.18 -35.90 -9.11
N LYS A 838 22.56 -36.83 -9.86
CA LYS A 838 21.12 -37.09 -9.75
C LYS A 838 20.86 -38.09 -8.63
N LEU A 839 19.91 -37.74 -7.76
CA LEU A 839 19.35 -38.61 -6.73
C LEU A 839 18.15 -39.34 -7.30
N GLU A 840 18.02 -40.62 -6.99
CA GLU A 840 16.81 -41.41 -7.20
C GLU A 840 16.17 -41.70 -5.85
N LEU A 841 14.95 -41.22 -5.64
CA LEU A 841 14.18 -41.39 -4.42
C LEU A 841 13.01 -42.33 -4.70
N ASP A 842 13.05 -43.53 -4.13
CA ASP A 842 11.96 -44.51 -4.22
C ASP A 842 10.98 -44.26 -3.08
N VAL A 843 9.78 -43.80 -3.43
CA VAL A 843 8.78 -43.34 -2.46
C VAL A 843 7.43 -44.00 -2.58
N ASP A 844 6.71 -44.05 -1.45
CA ASP A 844 5.38 -44.64 -1.36
C ASP A 844 4.27 -43.64 -1.74
N ALA A 845 4.52 -42.33 -1.62
CA ALA A 845 3.59 -41.28 -2.03
C ALA A 845 4.27 -40.00 -2.55
N ILE A 846 3.61 -39.32 -3.49
CA ILE A 846 3.99 -37.99 -3.98
C ILE A 846 2.89 -36.99 -3.67
N ILE A 847 3.29 -35.86 -3.10
CA ILE A 847 2.42 -34.74 -2.76
C ILE A 847 2.78 -33.54 -3.61
N LEU A 848 1.84 -33.09 -4.44
CA LEU A 848 2.03 -31.97 -5.33
C LEU A 848 1.55 -30.67 -4.67
N ALA A 849 2.45 -29.70 -4.53
CA ALA A 849 2.12 -28.38 -4.05
C ALA A 849 1.52 -27.53 -5.18
N ALA A 850 0.30 -27.90 -5.58
CA ALA A 850 -0.41 -27.34 -6.72
C ALA A 850 -0.66 -25.83 -6.57
N ALA A 851 -0.59 -25.13 -7.71
CA ALA A 851 -0.83 -23.71 -7.80
C ALA A 851 -2.26 -23.33 -7.37
N VAL A 852 -2.42 -22.05 -7.02
CA VAL A 852 -3.73 -21.43 -6.80
C VAL A 852 -4.04 -20.58 -8.02
N ILE A 853 -5.20 -20.80 -8.64
CA ILE A 853 -5.64 -20.14 -9.88
C ILE A 853 -6.92 -19.32 -9.64
N PRO A 854 -7.22 -18.33 -10.50
CA PRO A 854 -8.46 -17.54 -10.36
C PRO A 854 -9.71 -18.42 -10.34
N ALA A 855 -10.75 -17.98 -9.63
CA ALA A 855 -12.01 -18.69 -9.58
C ALA A 855 -12.65 -18.80 -10.98
N PRO A 856 -13.24 -19.96 -11.34
CA PRO A 856 -13.98 -20.09 -12.59
C PRO A 856 -15.12 -19.05 -12.70
N GLY A 857 -15.14 -18.29 -13.80
CA GLY A 857 -16.10 -17.21 -14.03
C GLY A 857 -15.64 -15.82 -13.57
N ALA A 858 -14.42 -15.66 -13.03
CA ALA A 858 -13.88 -14.35 -12.63
C ALA A 858 -13.91 -13.32 -13.77
N ALA A 859 -13.56 -13.71 -15.00
CA ALA A 859 -13.58 -12.82 -16.17
C ALA A 859 -14.99 -12.38 -16.58
N GLU A 860 -15.99 -13.22 -16.40
CA GLU A 860 -17.39 -12.85 -16.65
C GLU A 860 -17.86 -11.83 -15.60
N LEU A 861 -17.58 -12.10 -14.33
CA LEU A 861 -17.92 -11.22 -13.22
C LEU A 861 -17.22 -9.85 -13.34
N ALA A 862 -15.93 -9.85 -13.72
CA ALA A 862 -15.14 -8.65 -13.95
C ALA A 862 -15.78 -7.75 -15.02
N ARG A 863 -16.26 -8.34 -16.13
CA ARG A 863 -16.99 -7.60 -17.17
C ARG A 863 -18.30 -7.02 -16.66
N MET A 864 -19.07 -7.78 -15.88
CA MET A 864 -20.35 -7.30 -15.32
C MET A 864 -20.15 -6.11 -14.37
N PHE A 865 -19.18 -6.20 -13.45
CA PHE A 865 -18.86 -5.12 -12.52
C PHE A 865 -17.98 -4.02 -13.12
N LYS A 866 -17.55 -4.16 -14.39
CA LYS A 866 -16.65 -3.24 -15.09
C LYS A 866 -15.34 -2.99 -14.33
N VAL A 867 -14.77 -4.06 -13.76
CA VAL A 867 -13.52 -4.02 -13.00
C VAL A 867 -12.40 -4.78 -13.72
N PRO A 868 -11.12 -4.37 -13.57
CA PRO A 868 -10.01 -4.98 -14.28
C PRO A 868 -9.56 -6.31 -13.68
N LEU A 869 -9.02 -7.18 -14.53
CA LEU A 869 -8.20 -8.32 -14.15
C LEU A 869 -6.74 -8.01 -14.47
N GLY A 870 -5.83 -8.50 -13.63
CA GLY A 870 -4.41 -8.50 -13.91
C GLY A 870 -4.02 -9.56 -14.95
N PRO A 871 -2.74 -9.61 -15.35
CA PRO A 871 -2.25 -10.53 -16.37
C PRO A 871 -2.43 -12.01 -16.00
N ASP A 872 -2.53 -12.32 -14.70
CA ASP A 872 -2.73 -13.69 -14.18
C ASP A 872 -4.20 -14.10 -14.05
N GLY A 873 -5.13 -13.25 -14.49
CA GLY A 873 -6.58 -13.50 -14.40
C GLY A 873 -7.20 -13.27 -13.02
N PHE A 874 -6.41 -12.88 -12.01
CA PHE A 874 -6.94 -12.40 -10.71
C PHE A 874 -7.42 -10.95 -10.83
N PHE A 875 -8.33 -10.53 -9.95
CA PHE A 875 -8.81 -9.14 -9.92
C PHE A 875 -7.70 -8.15 -9.59
N GLN A 876 -7.68 -7.01 -10.27
CA GLN A 876 -6.68 -5.96 -10.08
C GLN A 876 -7.23 -4.81 -9.23
N GLU A 877 -6.57 -4.57 -8.10
CA GLU A 877 -6.81 -3.45 -7.21
C GLU A 877 -6.52 -2.09 -7.86
N ALA A 878 -7.07 -1.01 -7.29
CA ALA A 878 -6.89 0.35 -7.77
C ALA A 878 -5.43 0.82 -7.69
N HIS A 879 -4.76 0.47 -6.58
CA HIS A 879 -3.35 0.79 -6.38
C HIS A 879 -2.72 -0.22 -5.42
N ALA A 880 -1.61 -0.85 -5.83
CA ALA A 880 -0.99 -1.95 -5.10
C ALA A 880 -0.67 -1.62 -3.63
N LYS A 881 -0.21 -0.39 -3.34
CA LYS A 881 0.18 0.06 -1.99
C LYS A 881 -0.96 0.66 -1.16
N LEU A 882 -1.59 1.73 -1.63
CA LEU A 882 -2.50 2.55 -0.80
C LEU A 882 -3.99 2.24 -0.96
N ARG A 883 -4.37 1.48 -2.00
CA ARG A 883 -5.77 1.07 -2.22
C ARG A 883 -5.83 -0.42 -2.58
N PRO A 884 -5.31 -1.31 -1.72
CA PRO A 884 -5.13 -2.75 -2.04
C PRO A 884 -6.42 -3.56 -2.02
N VAL A 885 -7.54 -2.97 -1.58
CA VAL A 885 -8.87 -3.60 -1.52
C VAL A 885 -9.94 -2.83 -2.30
N ASP A 886 -9.59 -1.70 -2.92
CA ASP A 886 -10.52 -0.92 -3.74
C ASP A 886 -10.31 -1.30 -5.21
N PHE A 887 -11.35 -1.20 -6.03
CA PHE A 887 -11.19 -1.09 -7.48
C PHE A 887 -11.06 0.38 -7.90
N ALA A 888 -10.54 0.61 -9.12
CA ALA A 888 -10.57 1.94 -9.72
C ALA A 888 -12.02 2.43 -9.93
N ALA A 889 -12.94 1.50 -10.21
CA ALA A 889 -14.38 1.76 -10.16
C ALA A 889 -14.82 1.93 -8.70
N GLU A 890 -15.33 3.12 -8.37
CA GLU A 890 -15.79 3.44 -7.02
C GLU A 890 -17.00 2.61 -6.59
N GLY A 891 -17.09 2.32 -5.28
CA GLY A 891 -18.17 1.52 -4.70
C GLY A 891 -18.06 0.01 -4.90
N VAL A 892 -17.02 -0.46 -5.61
CA VAL A 892 -16.69 -1.88 -5.72
C VAL A 892 -15.35 -2.14 -5.02
N PHE A 893 -15.33 -3.15 -4.16
CA PHE A 893 -14.19 -3.54 -3.33
C PHE A 893 -13.84 -5.01 -3.56
N LEU A 894 -12.67 -5.43 -3.08
CA LEU A 894 -12.06 -6.71 -3.37
C LEU A 894 -11.42 -7.30 -2.11
N CYS A 895 -11.67 -8.58 -1.83
CA CYS A 895 -10.99 -9.26 -0.72
C CYS A 895 -10.75 -10.77 -0.96
N GLY A 896 -9.87 -11.32 -0.14
CA GLY A 896 -9.54 -12.75 -0.12
C GLY A 896 -8.75 -13.20 -1.35
N THR A 897 -8.84 -14.49 -1.65
CA THR A 897 -8.05 -15.10 -2.72
C THR A 897 -8.50 -14.72 -4.13
N ALA A 898 -9.63 -13.99 -4.28
CA ALA A 898 -10.05 -13.38 -5.53
C ALA A 898 -9.03 -12.34 -6.06
N GLN A 899 -8.34 -11.66 -5.14
CA GLN A 899 -7.32 -10.66 -5.49
C GLN A 899 -5.98 -11.27 -5.86
N TYR A 900 -5.57 -12.30 -5.11
CA TYR A 900 -4.31 -13.04 -5.24
C TYR A 900 -4.28 -14.15 -4.18
N PRO A 901 -3.55 -15.27 -4.37
CA PRO A 901 -3.36 -16.28 -3.34
C PRO A 901 -2.84 -15.66 -2.03
N LYS A 902 -3.31 -16.15 -0.88
CA LYS A 902 -2.95 -15.65 0.47
C LYS A 902 -3.38 -16.62 1.57
N HIS A 903 -2.79 -16.50 2.75
CA HIS A 903 -3.11 -17.33 3.91
C HIS A 903 -4.45 -16.95 4.55
N MET A 904 -4.94 -17.80 5.46
CA MET A 904 -6.23 -17.60 6.12
C MET A 904 -6.27 -16.31 6.94
N SER A 905 -5.26 -16.05 7.78
CA SER A 905 -5.20 -14.82 8.57
C SER A 905 -5.17 -13.57 7.67
N GLU A 906 -4.35 -13.58 6.63
CA GLU A 906 -4.28 -12.49 5.64
C GLU A 906 -5.63 -12.29 4.91
N THR A 907 -6.35 -13.38 4.63
CA THR A 907 -7.69 -13.34 4.03
C THR A 907 -8.70 -12.67 4.96
N ILE A 908 -8.68 -13.03 6.24
CA ILE A 908 -9.57 -12.44 7.26
C ILE A 908 -9.23 -10.97 7.47
N THR A 909 -7.95 -10.60 7.59
CA THR A 909 -7.49 -9.21 7.67
C THR A 909 -7.96 -8.40 6.46
N GLN A 910 -7.78 -8.91 5.24
CA GLN A 910 -8.23 -8.21 4.03
C GLN A 910 -9.76 -8.11 3.95
N ALA A 911 -10.50 -9.10 4.45
CA ALA A 911 -11.95 -9.06 4.50
C ALA A 911 -12.48 -7.99 5.45
N TYR A 912 -11.85 -7.81 6.62
CA TYR A 912 -12.11 -6.67 7.49
C TYR A 912 -11.75 -5.36 6.81
N GLY A 913 -10.60 -5.30 6.11
CA GLY A 913 -10.17 -4.13 5.36
C GLY A 913 -11.17 -3.70 4.29
N ALA A 914 -11.64 -4.63 3.46
CA ALA A 914 -12.64 -4.35 2.43
C ALA A 914 -14.00 -3.93 3.01
N ALA A 915 -14.42 -4.54 4.13
CA ALA A 915 -15.62 -4.08 4.85
C ALA A 915 -15.42 -2.67 5.40
N GLY A 916 -14.27 -2.37 6.03
CA GLY A 916 -13.89 -1.03 6.49
C GLY A 916 -13.96 0.02 5.39
N ARG A 917 -13.41 -0.30 4.21
CA ARG A 917 -13.46 0.59 3.05
C ARG A 917 -14.89 0.75 2.50
N ALA A 918 -15.67 -0.31 2.42
CA ALA A 918 -17.09 -0.21 2.06
C ALA A 918 -17.91 0.65 3.05
N LEU A 919 -17.57 0.62 4.35
CA LEU A 919 -18.23 1.45 5.38
C LEU A 919 -17.98 2.94 5.16
N THR A 920 -16.82 3.34 4.64
CA THR A 920 -16.54 4.76 4.32
C THR A 920 -17.52 5.33 3.28
N LEU A 921 -18.10 4.46 2.45
CA LEU A 921 -19.16 4.79 1.50
C LEU A 921 -20.55 4.69 2.14
N LEU A 922 -20.88 3.52 2.72
CA LEU A 922 -22.23 3.22 3.23
C LEU A 922 -22.65 4.11 4.42
N SER A 923 -21.68 4.62 5.19
CA SER A 923 -21.93 5.55 6.30
C SER A 923 -22.41 6.93 5.86
N ARG A 924 -22.15 7.32 4.62
CA ARG A 924 -22.58 8.62 4.08
C ARG A 924 -23.97 8.52 3.48
N ASP A 925 -24.82 9.52 3.68
CA ASP A 925 -26.16 9.55 3.08
C ASP A 925 -26.13 9.84 1.59
N THR A 926 -25.09 10.55 1.14
CA THR A 926 -24.88 10.86 -0.27
C THR A 926 -23.44 10.67 -0.71
N VAL A 927 -23.25 10.49 -2.02
CA VAL A 927 -21.97 10.62 -2.71
C VAL A 927 -22.01 11.78 -3.68
N VAL A 928 -20.88 12.44 -3.83
CA VAL A 928 -20.72 13.58 -4.71
C VAL A 928 -20.19 13.07 -6.05
N ALA A 929 -20.94 13.33 -7.14
CA ALA A 929 -20.51 13.04 -8.49
C ALA A 929 -19.97 14.31 -9.16
N SER A 930 -18.91 14.16 -9.95
CA SER A 930 -18.27 15.25 -10.68
C SER A 930 -19.25 15.98 -11.60
N GLY A 931 -19.13 17.31 -11.65
CA GLY A 931 -19.80 18.18 -12.63
C GLY A 931 -19.24 18.08 -14.05
N ALA A 932 -18.11 17.40 -14.26
CA ALA A 932 -17.50 17.19 -15.58
C ALA A 932 -18.25 16.11 -16.39
N VAL A 933 -19.51 16.38 -16.74
CA VAL A 933 -20.41 15.51 -17.48
C VAL A 933 -20.74 16.09 -18.86
N CYS A 934 -21.30 15.28 -19.75
CA CYS A 934 -21.74 15.77 -21.05
C CYS A 934 -23.06 16.54 -20.94
N ALA A 935 -23.21 17.61 -21.73
CA ALA A 935 -24.44 18.39 -21.84
C ALA A 935 -24.82 18.61 -23.31
N VAL A 936 -26.12 18.64 -23.61
CA VAL A 936 -26.63 18.81 -24.98
C VAL A 936 -27.23 20.20 -25.15
N LYS A 937 -26.72 20.97 -26.13
CA LYS A 937 -27.36 22.17 -26.65
C LYS A 937 -28.54 21.77 -27.54
N GLY A 938 -29.74 21.74 -26.96
CA GLY A 938 -30.94 21.23 -27.63
C GLY A 938 -31.29 21.93 -28.96
N MET A 939 -30.86 23.18 -29.16
CA MET A 939 -31.05 23.89 -30.43
C MET A 939 -30.29 23.25 -31.59
N ASP A 940 -29.07 22.78 -31.34
CA ASP A 940 -28.15 22.26 -32.37
C ASP A 940 -28.32 20.74 -32.58
N CYS A 941 -29.06 20.07 -31.69
CA CYS A 941 -29.30 18.64 -31.75
C CYS A 941 -30.26 18.29 -32.89
N VAL A 942 -29.79 17.53 -33.87
CA VAL A 942 -30.56 17.05 -35.04
C VAL A 942 -31.19 15.67 -34.84
N SER A 943 -31.19 15.17 -33.60
CA SER A 943 -31.89 13.93 -33.21
C SER A 943 -31.44 12.67 -33.97
N CYS A 944 -30.17 12.63 -34.39
CA CYS A 944 -29.60 11.52 -35.15
C CYS A 944 -29.34 10.24 -34.33
N GLY A 945 -29.31 10.35 -32.99
CA GLY A 945 -29.11 9.22 -32.08
C GLY A 945 -27.67 8.71 -31.97
N ALA A 946 -26.71 9.32 -32.66
CA ALA A 946 -25.31 8.90 -32.65
C ALA A 946 -24.67 8.94 -31.25
N CYS A 947 -25.04 9.94 -30.42
CA CYS A 947 -24.58 10.04 -29.04
C CYS A 947 -25.14 8.91 -28.14
N ILE A 948 -26.39 8.49 -28.37
CA ILE A 948 -27.06 7.42 -27.62
C ILE A 948 -26.41 6.08 -27.92
N SER A 949 -26.15 5.78 -29.21
CA SER A 949 -25.64 4.47 -29.64
C SER A 949 -24.22 4.17 -29.13
N VAL A 950 -23.44 5.19 -28.79
CA VAL A 950 -22.07 5.04 -28.27
C VAL A 950 -21.98 5.14 -26.75
N CYS A 951 -23.05 5.54 -26.05
CA CYS A 951 -23.03 5.67 -24.60
C CYS A 951 -23.08 4.30 -23.92
N THR A 952 -21.97 3.85 -23.35
CA THR A 952 -21.87 2.55 -22.65
C THR A 952 -22.51 2.54 -21.24
N TYR A 953 -22.99 3.69 -20.79
CA TYR A 953 -23.62 3.89 -19.49
C TYR A 953 -25.14 4.12 -19.57
N GLY A 954 -25.71 4.18 -20.79
CA GLY A 954 -27.13 4.49 -20.98
C GLY A 954 -27.50 5.88 -20.45
N ALA A 955 -26.55 6.80 -20.42
CA ALA A 955 -26.73 8.13 -19.85
C ALA A 955 -27.47 9.10 -20.78
N ILE A 956 -27.71 8.74 -22.04
CA ILE A 956 -28.29 9.64 -23.04
C ILE A 956 -29.55 9.00 -23.60
N ASP A 957 -30.64 9.75 -23.60
CA ASP A 957 -31.90 9.33 -24.21
C ASP A 957 -32.56 10.51 -24.94
N PHE A 958 -33.59 10.23 -25.74
CA PHE A 958 -34.43 11.25 -26.33
C PHE A 958 -35.53 11.69 -25.37
N MET A 959 -35.71 13.01 -25.29
CA MET A 959 -36.85 13.63 -24.61
C MET A 959 -37.67 14.42 -25.63
N ASP A 960 -38.99 14.33 -25.54
CA ASP A 960 -39.89 15.15 -26.34
C ASP A 960 -39.81 16.61 -25.87
N THR A 961 -39.54 17.53 -26.80
CA THR A 961 -39.53 18.97 -26.56
C THR A 961 -40.50 19.66 -27.52
N PRO A 962 -40.90 20.92 -27.28
CA PRO A 962 -41.73 21.69 -28.22
C PRO A 962 -41.14 21.83 -29.64
N ARG A 963 -39.84 21.53 -29.83
CA ARG A 963 -39.13 21.58 -31.12
C ARG A 963 -38.74 20.19 -31.64
N GLY A 964 -39.45 19.15 -31.20
CA GLY A 964 -39.20 17.75 -31.55
C GLY A 964 -38.38 17.00 -30.50
N LYS A 965 -38.08 15.73 -30.76
CA LYS A 965 -37.24 14.91 -29.87
C LYS A 965 -35.83 15.46 -29.81
N LYS A 966 -35.26 15.67 -28.63
CA LYS A 966 -33.87 16.10 -28.44
C LYS A 966 -33.14 15.15 -27.52
N ALA A 967 -31.85 14.94 -27.76
CA ALA A 967 -31.03 14.14 -26.86
C ALA A 967 -30.85 14.90 -25.54
N VAL A 968 -30.95 14.20 -24.42
CA VAL A 968 -30.73 14.72 -23.06
C VAL A 968 -29.79 13.77 -22.34
N VAL A 969 -28.87 14.33 -21.56
CA VAL A 969 -27.92 13.55 -20.75
C VAL A 969 -28.43 13.50 -19.32
N ASN A 970 -28.53 12.29 -18.78
CA ASN A 970 -28.64 12.05 -17.35
C ASN A 970 -27.25 12.23 -16.72
N ALA A 971 -27.02 13.38 -16.09
CA ALA A 971 -25.75 13.75 -15.46
C ALA A 971 -25.27 12.69 -14.44
N VAL A 972 -26.20 12.00 -13.77
CA VAL A 972 -25.90 10.98 -12.77
C VAL A 972 -25.25 9.72 -13.37
N LEU A 973 -25.70 9.34 -14.56
CA LEU A 973 -25.19 8.16 -15.27
C LEU A 973 -23.95 8.49 -16.11
N CYS A 974 -23.78 9.76 -16.50
CA CYS A 974 -22.67 10.19 -17.32
C CYS A 974 -21.34 10.06 -16.55
N LYS A 975 -20.35 9.40 -17.17
CA LYS A 975 -18.98 9.28 -16.63
C LYS A 975 -17.99 10.24 -17.27
N GLY A 976 -18.46 11.19 -18.07
CA GLY A 976 -17.62 12.23 -18.68
C GLY A 976 -16.53 11.69 -19.61
N ASP A 977 -16.76 10.57 -20.31
CA ASP A 977 -15.75 9.96 -21.18
C ASP A 977 -15.54 10.71 -22.52
N GLY A 978 -16.48 11.60 -22.88
CA GLY A 978 -16.43 12.39 -24.11
C GLY A 978 -16.69 11.62 -25.41
N LEU A 979 -16.98 10.31 -25.37
CA LEU A 979 -17.13 9.52 -26.59
C LEU A 979 -18.31 10.01 -27.46
N CYS A 980 -19.41 10.41 -26.80
CA CYS A 980 -20.57 10.99 -27.48
C CYS A 980 -20.29 12.35 -28.14
N VAL A 981 -19.38 13.15 -27.57
CA VAL A 981 -18.92 14.44 -28.14
C VAL A 981 -18.22 14.19 -29.46
N SER A 982 -17.26 13.25 -29.49
CA SER A 982 -16.52 12.88 -30.71
C SER A 982 -17.38 12.33 -31.85
N LYS A 983 -18.63 11.92 -31.56
CA LYS A 983 -19.55 11.32 -32.53
C LYS A 983 -20.67 12.24 -32.96
N CYS A 984 -20.86 13.38 -32.29
CA CYS A 984 -21.93 14.29 -32.62
C CYS A 984 -21.60 15.03 -33.93
N PRO A 985 -22.38 14.86 -35.00
CA PRO A 985 -22.08 15.47 -36.30
C PRO A 985 -22.29 16.98 -36.32
N THR A 986 -22.97 17.54 -35.31
CA THR A 986 -23.30 18.97 -35.23
C THR A 986 -22.66 19.66 -34.03
N SER A 987 -21.77 18.98 -33.30
CA SER A 987 -21.17 19.48 -32.05
C SER A 987 -22.21 19.95 -31.01
N ALA A 988 -23.45 19.45 -31.10
CA ALA A 988 -24.54 19.79 -30.20
C ALA A 988 -24.38 19.24 -28.78
N ILE A 989 -23.39 18.37 -28.53
CA ILE A 989 -23.09 17.82 -27.22
C ILE A 989 -21.64 18.14 -26.90
N SER A 990 -21.38 18.65 -25.71
CA SER A 990 -20.05 19.01 -25.22
C SER A 990 -19.80 18.34 -23.88
N LEU A 991 -18.52 18.11 -23.55
CA LEU A 991 -18.11 17.62 -22.23
C LEU A 991 -17.70 18.82 -21.39
N SER A 992 -18.43 19.07 -20.30
CA SER A 992 -18.04 20.12 -19.34
C SER A 992 -16.65 19.83 -18.78
N HIS A 993 -15.86 20.89 -18.57
CA HIS A 993 -14.44 20.82 -18.20
C HIS A 993 -13.50 20.26 -19.27
N TYR A 994 -13.99 19.97 -20.48
CA TYR A 994 -13.19 19.62 -21.65
C TYR A 994 -13.92 20.08 -22.93
N THR A 995 -14.40 21.33 -22.91
CA THR A 995 -15.11 21.90 -24.04
C THR A 995 -14.18 22.11 -25.23
N ASP A 996 -14.74 22.23 -26.43
CA ASP A 996 -13.96 22.51 -27.64
C ASP A 996 -13.13 23.80 -27.47
N ASP A 997 -13.70 24.85 -26.87
CA ASP A 997 -12.98 26.10 -26.60
C ASP A 997 -11.79 25.88 -25.64
N GLU A 998 -11.98 25.15 -24.55
CA GLU A 998 -10.89 24.82 -23.62
C GLU A 998 -9.75 24.03 -24.29
N VAL A 999 -10.11 22.99 -25.05
CA VAL A 999 -9.14 22.08 -25.67
C VAL A 999 -8.43 22.75 -26.85
N PHE A 1000 -9.15 23.48 -27.72
CA PHE A 1000 -8.51 24.17 -28.84
C PHE A 1000 -7.64 25.33 -28.37
N ASN A 1001 -8.03 26.11 -27.34
CA ASN A 1001 -7.13 27.12 -26.77
C ASN A 1001 -5.84 26.49 -26.21
N GLN A 1002 -5.94 25.31 -25.60
CA GLN A 1002 -4.77 24.57 -25.14
C GLN A 1002 -3.86 24.12 -26.31
N ILE A 1003 -4.44 23.66 -27.41
CA ILE A 1003 -3.71 23.24 -28.62
C ILE A 1003 -3.06 24.43 -29.31
N ASP A 1004 -3.80 25.52 -29.51
CA ASP A 1004 -3.30 26.73 -30.16
C ASP A 1004 -2.12 27.30 -29.37
N ALA A 1005 -2.25 27.38 -28.05
CA ALA A 1005 -1.14 27.75 -27.17
C ALA A 1005 0.08 26.82 -27.31
N ALA A 1006 -0.10 25.52 -27.53
CA ALA A 1006 1.02 24.60 -27.76
C ALA A 1006 1.74 24.85 -29.11
N LEU A 1007 1.03 25.41 -30.09
CA LEU A 1007 1.51 25.62 -31.46
C LEU A 1007 1.98 27.06 -31.73
N GLU A 1008 1.65 28.02 -30.86
CA GLU A 1008 2.20 29.37 -30.92
C GLU A 1008 3.73 29.31 -30.81
N LEU A 1009 4.39 29.65 -31.92
CA LEU A 1009 5.84 29.89 -31.95
C LEU A 1009 6.12 31.18 -31.19
N VAL A 1010 6.60 31.06 -29.96
CA VAL A 1010 7.06 32.19 -29.13
C VAL A 1010 8.51 32.51 -29.42
#